data_AF-A0A938N044-F1
#
_entry.id   AF-A0A938N044-F1
#
_cell.length_a   1.000
_cell.length_b   1.000
_cell.length_c   1.000
_cell.angle_alpha   90.00
_cell.angle_beta   90.00
_cell.angle_gamma   90.00
#
_symmetry.space_group_name_H-M   'P 1'
#
loop_
_entity.id
_entity.type
_entity.pdbx_description
1 polymer ?
#
loop_
_entity_poly.entity_id
_entity_poly.type
_entity_poly.pdbx_seq_one_letter_code
_entity_poly.pdbx_strand_id
1 'polypeptide(L)'
;MEEAESYLRKAHEIAVAQFPETKYPRGHDELAQSWCDLGRVAQARGDLDQARGLFEQALHSYEDRLGQAFPQGHPSIARTLADLGRVRWSEGDYPAAKRYFQESLDMRKRLYPTDAFPAGHPLLANALRDLGGVCVDAGEHDEAYRLFKQAARMDYEVVASFFGSGSEAELLNLVARRFQSLDLVLNAWRHTDVPATDVYPFVWMRRGLVPRLFACRQRAIQESLENADSAEYTRYVASRRALSRSLFVSVGSDSARTSVQLGKLHELNAQKEDLERKLAGRIGTSSREAIEQFPRYESLVETLPENSVVIDLVRCVRFKAGKDLFAQGLQDRDAGFTAFILARKRGLACVDLGDAAEIEELAVTWQQELASDRPGDAGQRLVRLLWEPLHVHFPAATQVVYVVPDGALCGIPWGALPRPADSGVLLEDYAFAILPNAQLLLQQLGQCTPGDNRFQRVLAVGAVDYGTLDAEDANPAMGLKRVQWLPLEGSRTELATTVSAAAGRHITLLSGNEATVEKVLDHLPEVDCAHLATHGFYVDEQFGSTLKLAAIDHGSHSLEKNRNRATVLRRNPLVRSGLALAGANQLGGADELGVPREPVGILTADDIATRNCEDLKLVVLSACETGLGDVANADGTLGLQAAFHMAGARNVIASLWKIDDEATAEIMADFYRLLWQENRTPLEALREAQLTFLRRLKPTQTGDSRGPDLSTVVPLKSNNAATRTPGAYHWASFVLSGPGF
;
A
#
# COMPACT_ATOMS: atom_id res chain seq x y z
N MET A 1 -19.13 -27.82 -1.93
CA MET A 1 -20.53 -27.50 -2.30
C MET A 1 -21.49 -28.58 -1.82
N GLU A 2 -21.27 -29.85 -2.14
CA GLU A 2 -22.14 -30.97 -1.72
C GLU A 2 -22.24 -31.13 -0.18
N GLU A 3 -21.12 -30.99 0.54
CA GLU A 3 -21.14 -31.03 2.00
C GLU A 3 -21.95 -29.88 2.60
N ALA A 4 -21.78 -28.66 2.08
CA ALA A 4 -22.53 -27.48 2.54
C ALA A 4 -24.04 -27.66 2.33
N GLU A 5 -24.44 -28.23 1.20
CA GLU A 5 -25.84 -28.52 0.92
C GLU A 5 -26.42 -29.56 1.89
N SER A 6 -25.68 -30.62 2.19
CA SER A 6 -26.10 -31.65 3.15
C SER A 6 -26.37 -31.05 4.54
N TYR A 7 -25.49 -30.16 5.01
CA TYR A 7 -25.70 -29.47 6.29
C TYR A 7 -26.86 -28.48 6.24
N LEU A 8 -27.01 -27.71 5.15
CA LEU A 8 -28.09 -26.73 5.03
C LEU A 8 -29.46 -27.39 4.85
N ARG A 9 -29.54 -28.55 4.19
CA ARG A 9 -30.77 -29.36 4.12
C ARG A 9 -31.17 -29.87 5.50
N LYS A 10 -30.22 -30.38 6.30
CA LYS A 10 -30.48 -30.77 7.69
C LYS A 10 -30.94 -29.58 8.54
N ALA A 11 -30.30 -28.42 8.38
CA ALA A 11 -30.70 -27.19 9.07
C ALA A 11 -32.13 -26.77 8.68
N HIS A 12 -32.47 -26.87 7.39
CA HIS A 12 -33.82 -26.61 6.89
C HIS A 12 -34.85 -27.59 7.45
N GLU A 13 -34.57 -28.89 7.47
CA GLU A 13 -35.43 -29.92 8.08
C GLU A 13 -35.70 -29.63 9.57
N ILE A 14 -34.66 -29.23 10.31
CA ILE A 14 -34.79 -28.82 11.71
C ILE A 14 -35.67 -27.57 11.82
N ALA A 15 -35.47 -26.56 10.97
CA ALA A 15 -36.28 -25.34 10.97
C ALA A 15 -37.76 -25.64 10.65
N VAL A 16 -38.05 -26.51 9.68
CA VAL A 16 -39.41 -26.95 9.35
C VAL A 16 -40.05 -27.68 10.55
N ALA A 17 -39.30 -28.55 11.23
CA ALA A 17 -39.79 -29.28 12.40
C ALA A 17 -40.06 -28.36 13.61
N GLN A 18 -39.22 -27.35 13.82
CA GLN A 18 -39.37 -26.39 14.92
C GLN A 18 -40.45 -25.34 14.65
N PHE A 19 -40.60 -24.93 13.39
CA PHE A 19 -41.52 -23.87 12.97
C PHE A 19 -42.56 -24.36 11.94
N PRO A 20 -43.40 -25.35 12.29
CA PRO A 20 -44.40 -25.85 11.37
C PRO A 20 -45.47 -24.78 11.11
N GLU A 21 -45.98 -24.73 9.87
CA GLU A 21 -47.01 -23.79 9.42
C GLU A 21 -48.26 -23.80 10.31
N THR A 22 -48.61 -24.95 10.90
CA THR A 22 -49.72 -25.08 11.84
C THR A 22 -49.57 -24.26 13.11
N LYS A 23 -48.33 -24.04 13.59
CA LYS A 23 -48.03 -23.21 14.77
C LYS A 23 -47.58 -21.80 14.39
N TYR A 24 -46.98 -21.66 13.21
CA TYR A 24 -46.48 -20.41 12.67
C TYR A 24 -47.10 -20.16 11.29
N PRO A 25 -48.41 -19.85 11.20
CA PRO A 25 -49.13 -19.71 9.93
C PRO A 25 -48.68 -18.48 9.12
N ARG A 26 -47.88 -17.60 9.74
CA ARG A 26 -47.23 -16.45 9.09
C ARG A 26 -45.73 -16.69 8.85
N GLY A 27 -45.27 -17.93 8.99
CA GLY A 27 -43.86 -18.31 8.84
C GLY A 27 -42.94 -17.91 10.01
N HIS A 28 -41.65 -18.23 9.87
CA HIS A 28 -40.61 -17.96 10.86
C HIS A 28 -39.31 -17.46 10.21
N ASP A 29 -38.61 -16.52 10.85
CA ASP A 29 -37.41 -15.89 10.28
C ASP A 29 -36.29 -16.91 10.00
N GLU A 30 -36.13 -17.90 10.89
CA GLU A 30 -35.16 -18.99 10.72
C GLU A 30 -35.53 -19.93 9.57
N LEU A 31 -36.83 -20.17 9.36
CA LEU A 31 -37.31 -20.97 8.24
C LEU A 31 -37.07 -20.23 6.91
N ALA A 32 -37.42 -18.95 6.84
CA ALA A 32 -37.16 -18.11 5.67
C ALA A 32 -35.66 -17.97 5.36
N GLN A 33 -34.82 -17.82 6.38
CA GLN A 33 -33.37 -17.77 6.22
C GLN A 33 -32.82 -19.10 5.66
N SER A 34 -33.36 -20.24 6.12
CA SER A 34 -32.93 -21.55 5.61
C SER A 34 -33.26 -21.75 4.13
N TRP A 35 -34.40 -21.23 3.63
CA TRP A 35 -34.69 -21.20 2.20
C TRP A 35 -33.71 -20.31 1.42
N CYS A 36 -33.37 -19.12 1.94
CA CYS A 36 -32.35 -18.27 1.32
C CYS A 36 -30.98 -18.98 1.23
N ASP A 37 -30.57 -19.69 2.29
CA ASP A 37 -29.27 -20.36 2.30
C ASP A 37 -29.24 -21.55 1.34
N LEU A 38 -30.31 -22.33 1.25
CA LEU A 38 -30.47 -23.35 0.21
C LEU A 38 -30.52 -22.74 -1.20
N GLY A 39 -31.18 -21.60 -1.37
CA GLY A 39 -31.27 -20.87 -2.64
C GLY A 39 -29.90 -20.42 -3.14
N ARG A 40 -29.05 -19.89 -2.25
CA ARG A 40 -27.66 -19.51 -2.61
C ARG A 40 -26.81 -20.72 -3.02
N VAL A 41 -27.02 -21.87 -2.38
CA VAL A 41 -26.35 -23.11 -2.78
C VAL A 41 -26.83 -23.59 -4.14
N ALA A 42 -28.15 -23.60 -4.39
CA ALA A 42 -28.72 -23.96 -5.69
C ALA A 42 -28.17 -23.06 -6.80
N GLN A 43 -28.14 -21.74 -6.57
CA GLN A 43 -27.57 -20.76 -7.50
C GLN A 43 -26.10 -21.05 -7.79
N ALA A 44 -25.29 -21.31 -6.76
CA ALA A 44 -23.86 -21.62 -6.93
C ALA A 44 -23.61 -22.97 -7.63
N ARG A 45 -24.59 -23.88 -7.67
CA ARG A 45 -24.57 -25.11 -8.49
C ARG A 45 -25.06 -24.89 -9.92
N GLY A 46 -25.58 -23.70 -10.24
CA GLY A 46 -26.19 -23.37 -11.52
C GLY A 46 -27.66 -23.80 -11.66
N ASP A 47 -28.29 -24.31 -10.60
CA ASP A 47 -29.73 -24.62 -10.59
C ASP A 47 -30.54 -23.35 -10.28
N LEU A 48 -30.66 -22.49 -11.30
CA LEU A 48 -31.28 -21.17 -11.19
C LEU A 48 -32.80 -21.26 -10.94
N ASP A 49 -33.46 -22.29 -11.50
CA ASP A 49 -34.90 -22.52 -11.28
C ASP A 49 -35.20 -22.88 -9.82
N GLN A 50 -34.43 -23.81 -9.24
CA GLN A 50 -34.56 -24.16 -7.83
C GLN A 50 -34.21 -22.96 -6.93
N ALA A 51 -33.13 -22.23 -7.25
CA ALA A 51 -32.73 -21.05 -6.49
C ALA A 51 -33.83 -19.99 -6.46
N ARG A 52 -34.41 -19.68 -7.63
CA ARG A 52 -35.54 -18.75 -7.77
C ARG A 52 -36.72 -19.18 -6.89
N GLY A 53 -37.16 -20.44 -6.99
CA GLY A 53 -38.29 -20.93 -6.22
C GLY A 53 -38.07 -20.82 -4.71
N LEU A 54 -36.86 -21.14 -4.23
CA LEU A 54 -36.48 -21.02 -2.82
C LEU A 54 -36.47 -19.55 -2.35
N PHE A 55 -35.94 -18.63 -3.16
CA PHE A 55 -35.93 -17.21 -2.80
C PHE A 55 -37.33 -16.58 -2.87
N GLU A 56 -38.20 -17.00 -3.79
CA GLU A 56 -39.61 -16.55 -3.84
C GLU A 56 -40.39 -17.03 -2.61
N GLN A 57 -40.18 -18.27 -2.16
CA GLN A 57 -40.74 -18.78 -0.90
C GLN A 57 -40.25 -17.98 0.32
N ALA A 58 -38.95 -17.70 0.39
CA ALA A 58 -38.37 -16.88 1.45
C ALA A 58 -38.91 -15.44 1.44
N LEU A 59 -39.02 -14.84 0.26
CA LEU A 59 -39.52 -13.47 0.10
C LEU A 59 -40.97 -13.37 0.58
N HIS A 60 -41.83 -14.28 0.12
CA HIS A 60 -43.23 -14.32 0.53
C HIS A 60 -43.37 -14.45 2.05
N SER A 61 -42.62 -15.37 2.67
CA SER A 61 -42.64 -15.54 4.13
C SER A 61 -42.15 -14.30 4.87
N TYR A 62 -41.11 -13.60 4.36
CA TYR A 62 -40.65 -12.35 4.97
C TYR A 62 -41.63 -11.19 4.77
N GLU A 63 -42.29 -11.07 3.62
CA GLU A 63 -43.27 -10.00 3.37
C GLU A 63 -44.51 -10.15 4.26
N ASP A 64 -45.06 -11.36 4.39
CA ASP A 64 -46.23 -11.63 5.21
C ASP A 64 -45.97 -11.36 6.70
N ARG A 65 -44.80 -11.74 7.19
CA ARG A 65 -44.40 -11.58 8.59
C ARG A 65 -43.84 -10.20 8.90
N LEU A 66 -42.77 -9.83 8.20
CA LEU A 66 -41.96 -8.63 8.50
C LEU A 66 -42.49 -7.40 7.78
N GLY A 67 -43.10 -7.54 6.59
CA GLY A 67 -43.70 -6.40 5.88
C GLY A 67 -44.84 -5.75 6.67
N GLN A 68 -45.63 -6.55 7.40
CA GLN A 68 -46.67 -6.03 8.31
C GLN A 68 -46.09 -5.45 9.61
N ALA A 69 -45.07 -6.10 10.18
CA ALA A 69 -44.45 -5.67 11.43
C ALA A 69 -43.57 -4.41 11.27
N PHE A 70 -42.98 -4.23 10.09
CA PHE A 70 -42.08 -3.13 9.75
C PHE A 70 -42.55 -2.43 8.47
N PRO A 71 -43.48 -1.46 8.57
CA PRO A 71 -44.07 -0.78 7.40
C PRO A 71 -43.06 -0.06 6.49
N GLN A 72 -41.88 0.28 7.04
CA GLN A 72 -40.79 0.91 6.31
C GLN A 72 -39.90 -0.08 5.55
N GLY A 73 -40.18 -1.39 5.67
CA GLY A 73 -39.41 -2.49 5.11
C GLY A 73 -38.53 -3.19 6.15
N HIS A 74 -37.82 -4.23 5.72
CA HIS A 74 -36.91 -4.99 6.56
C HIS A 74 -35.63 -5.39 5.81
N PRO A 75 -34.43 -5.35 6.42
CA PRO A 75 -33.17 -5.72 5.76
C PRO A 75 -33.18 -7.11 5.11
N SER A 76 -33.88 -8.08 5.72
CA SER A 76 -34.03 -9.43 5.13
C SER A 76 -34.80 -9.41 3.81
N ILE A 77 -35.90 -8.65 3.72
CA ILE A 77 -36.68 -8.52 2.46
C ILE A 77 -35.79 -7.91 1.37
N ALA A 78 -35.09 -6.80 1.68
CA ALA A 78 -34.18 -6.17 0.74
C ALA A 78 -33.04 -7.10 0.30
N ARG A 79 -32.55 -7.99 1.19
CA ARG A 79 -31.53 -8.98 0.85
C ARG A 79 -32.09 -10.04 -0.09
N THR A 80 -33.27 -10.58 0.19
CA THR A 80 -33.93 -11.60 -0.64
C THR A 80 -34.29 -11.07 -2.02
N LEU A 81 -34.74 -9.81 -2.12
CA LEU A 81 -34.93 -9.13 -3.42
C LEU A 81 -33.62 -9.05 -4.22
N ALA A 82 -32.49 -8.73 -3.57
CA ALA A 82 -31.19 -8.74 -4.24
C ALA A 82 -30.72 -10.15 -4.63
N ASP A 83 -31.02 -11.18 -3.81
CA ASP A 83 -30.77 -12.58 -4.17
C ASP A 83 -31.57 -12.99 -5.42
N LEU A 84 -32.86 -12.62 -5.52
CA LEU A 84 -33.67 -12.82 -6.73
C LEU A 84 -33.12 -12.05 -7.93
N GLY A 85 -32.71 -10.79 -7.73
CA GLY A 85 -32.06 -9.99 -8.77
C GLY A 85 -30.80 -10.67 -9.32
N ARG A 86 -29.96 -11.25 -8.45
CA ARG A 86 -28.79 -12.03 -8.87
C ARG A 86 -29.17 -13.28 -9.66
N VAL A 87 -30.24 -13.99 -9.28
CA VAL A 87 -30.71 -15.15 -10.06
C VAL A 87 -31.18 -14.74 -11.45
N ARG A 88 -32.00 -13.69 -11.55
CA ARG A 88 -32.44 -13.14 -12.86
C ARG A 88 -31.28 -12.67 -13.72
N TRP A 89 -30.27 -12.07 -13.08
CA TRP A 89 -29.05 -11.67 -13.77
C TRP A 89 -28.28 -12.89 -14.31
N SER A 90 -28.13 -13.95 -13.51
CA SER A 90 -27.53 -15.22 -13.97
C SER A 90 -28.33 -15.91 -15.09
N GLU A 91 -29.66 -15.73 -15.13
CA GLU A 91 -30.53 -16.19 -16.22
C GLU A 91 -30.37 -15.35 -17.51
N GLY A 92 -29.72 -14.18 -17.45
CA GLY A 92 -29.62 -13.22 -18.55
C GLY A 92 -30.84 -12.29 -18.69
N ASP A 93 -31.80 -12.35 -17.76
CA ASP A 93 -32.95 -11.44 -17.72
C ASP A 93 -32.57 -10.13 -17.00
N TYR A 94 -31.82 -9.28 -17.70
CA TYR A 94 -31.37 -8.00 -17.18
C TYR A 94 -32.52 -7.04 -16.78
N PRO A 95 -33.63 -6.94 -17.53
CA PRO A 95 -34.78 -6.14 -17.11
C PRO A 95 -35.38 -6.58 -15.77
N ALA A 96 -35.60 -7.89 -15.57
CA ALA A 96 -36.12 -8.38 -14.30
C ALA A 96 -35.10 -8.20 -13.17
N ALA A 97 -33.81 -8.44 -13.43
CA ALA A 97 -32.74 -8.23 -12.45
C ALA A 97 -32.70 -6.77 -11.98
N LYS A 98 -32.74 -5.80 -12.89
CA LYS A 98 -32.78 -4.37 -12.55
C LYS A 98 -33.97 -4.02 -11.69
N ARG A 99 -35.16 -4.56 -12.01
CA ARG A 99 -36.37 -4.35 -11.21
C ARG A 99 -36.17 -4.80 -9.77
N TYR A 100 -35.69 -6.03 -9.55
CA TYR A 100 -35.43 -6.55 -8.20
C TYR A 100 -34.34 -5.77 -7.46
N PHE A 101 -33.24 -5.39 -8.12
CA PHE A 101 -32.20 -4.57 -7.50
C PHE A 101 -32.67 -3.16 -7.18
N GLN A 102 -33.52 -2.56 -8.01
CA GLN A 102 -34.14 -1.26 -7.76
C GLN A 102 -35.09 -1.33 -6.55
N GLU A 103 -35.96 -2.34 -6.48
CA GLU A 103 -36.84 -2.58 -5.33
C GLU A 103 -36.03 -2.77 -4.03
N SER A 104 -34.91 -3.51 -4.10
CA SER A 104 -33.97 -3.67 -2.98
C SER A 104 -33.33 -2.34 -2.57
N LEU A 105 -32.86 -1.54 -3.54
CA LEU A 105 -32.23 -0.24 -3.31
C LEU A 105 -33.21 0.74 -2.66
N ASP A 106 -34.45 0.81 -3.15
CA ASP A 106 -35.47 1.72 -2.62
C ASP A 106 -35.92 1.33 -1.21
N MET A 107 -35.97 0.02 -0.90
CA MET A 107 -36.16 -0.43 0.48
C MET A 107 -34.98 -0.04 1.36
N ARG A 108 -33.74 -0.23 0.90
CA ARG A 108 -32.55 0.18 1.67
C ARG A 108 -32.48 1.69 1.89
N LYS A 109 -32.94 2.52 0.94
CA LYS A 109 -33.01 3.98 1.12
C LYS A 109 -34.00 4.37 2.22
N ARG A 110 -35.13 3.65 2.34
CA ARG A 110 -36.11 3.84 3.43
C ARG A 110 -35.55 3.39 4.78
N LEU A 111 -34.80 2.29 4.81
CA LEU A 111 -34.18 1.76 6.03
C LEU A 111 -32.98 2.60 6.52
N TYR A 112 -32.24 3.19 5.58
CA TYR A 112 -31.03 3.97 5.83
C TYR A 112 -31.14 5.37 5.21
N PRO A 113 -32.09 6.20 5.68
CA PRO A 113 -32.29 7.53 5.11
C PRO A 113 -31.10 8.44 5.41
N THR A 114 -30.81 9.37 4.50
CA THR A 114 -29.67 10.30 4.62
C THR A 114 -29.67 11.10 5.92
N ASP A 115 -30.84 11.45 6.45
CA ASP A 115 -30.96 12.21 7.70
C ASP A 115 -30.45 11.43 8.92
N ALA A 116 -30.61 10.10 8.92
CA ALA A 116 -30.12 9.22 9.99
C ALA A 116 -28.70 8.70 9.71
N PHE A 117 -28.35 8.56 8.43
CA PHE A 117 -27.07 8.04 7.95
C PHE A 117 -26.45 9.03 6.96
N PRO A 118 -25.94 10.19 7.43
CA PRO A 118 -25.43 11.25 6.55
C PRO A 118 -24.20 10.83 5.74
N ALA A 119 -23.39 9.91 6.26
CA ALA A 119 -22.25 9.31 5.54
C ALA A 119 -22.66 8.16 4.59
N GLY A 120 -23.96 7.88 4.47
CA GLY A 120 -24.49 6.73 3.75
C GLY A 120 -24.40 5.42 4.54
N HIS A 121 -24.63 4.30 3.84
CA HIS A 121 -24.65 2.97 4.47
C HIS A 121 -24.04 1.90 3.55
N PRO A 122 -23.23 0.96 4.07
CA PRO A 122 -22.60 -0.08 3.24
C PRO A 122 -23.58 -0.90 2.39
N LEU A 123 -24.77 -1.18 2.93
CA LEU A 123 -25.79 -1.90 2.17
C LEU A 123 -26.38 -1.09 1.00
N LEU A 124 -26.41 0.24 1.09
CA LEU A 124 -26.79 1.08 -0.05
C LEU A 124 -25.72 1.03 -1.15
N ALA A 125 -24.45 1.16 -0.78
CA ALA A 125 -23.33 1.02 -1.73
C ALA A 125 -23.35 -0.33 -2.44
N ASN A 126 -23.64 -1.43 -1.72
CA ASN A 126 -23.79 -2.76 -2.34
C ASN A 126 -24.96 -2.83 -3.32
N ALA A 127 -26.12 -2.24 -3.01
CA ALA A 127 -27.27 -2.25 -3.93
C ALA A 127 -27.01 -1.43 -5.19
N LEU A 128 -26.33 -0.28 -5.06
CA LEU A 128 -25.88 0.51 -6.20
C LEU A 128 -24.89 -0.27 -7.08
N ARG A 129 -24.00 -1.04 -6.46
CA ARG A 129 -23.03 -1.89 -7.15
C ARG A 129 -23.69 -3.08 -7.86
N ASP A 130 -24.67 -3.71 -7.22
CA ASP A 130 -25.48 -4.77 -7.86
C ASP A 130 -26.19 -4.24 -9.11
N LEU A 131 -26.84 -3.06 -9.01
CA LEU A 131 -27.52 -2.43 -10.15
C LEU A 131 -26.53 -2.01 -11.25
N GLY A 132 -25.40 -1.41 -10.86
CA GLY A 132 -24.33 -1.05 -11.80
C GLY A 132 -23.76 -2.26 -12.54
N GLY A 133 -23.62 -3.40 -11.86
CA GLY A 133 -23.18 -4.66 -12.46
C GLY A 133 -24.11 -5.13 -13.58
N VAL A 134 -25.43 -5.12 -13.33
CA VAL A 134 -26.42 -5.48 -14.36
C VAL A 134 -26.41 -4.46 -15.52
N CYS A 135 -26.20 -3.18 -15.25
CA CYS A 135 -26.07 -2.16 -16.30
C CYS A 135 -24.86 -2.42 -17.21
N VAL A 136 -23.72 -2.88 -16.67
CA VAL A 136 -22.56 -3.28 -17.49
C VAL A 136 -22.93 -4.40 -18.47
N ASP A 137 -23.53 -5.49 -17.97
CA ASP A 137 -23.88 -6.64 -18.82
C ASP A 137 -25.03 -6.34 -19.78
N ALA A 138 -25.89 -5.37 -19.45
CA ALA A 138 -26.92 -4.85 -20.34
C ALA A 138 -26.38 -3.86 -21.40
N GLY A 139 -25.08 -3.51 -21.38
CA GLY A 139 -24.47 -2.54 -22.29
C GLY A 139 -24.74 -1.06 -21.96
N GLU A 140 -25.29 -0.77 -20.78
CA GLU A 140 -25.63 0.57 -20.31
C GLU A 140 -24.48 1.17 -19.48
N HIS A 141 -23.36 1.46 -20.16
CA HIS A 141 -22.11 1.85 -19.50
C HIS A 141 -22.18 3.20 -18.76
N ASP A 142 -22.91 4.19 -19.29
CA ASP A 142 -23.08 5.49 -18.61
C ASP A 142 -23.84 5.37 -17.29
N GLU A 143 -24.88 4.52 -17.27
CA GLU A 143 -25.66 4.22 -16.06
C GLU A 143 -24.80 3.48 -15.03
N ALA A 144 -24.08 2.44 -15.48
CA ALA A 144 -23.16 1.69 -14.65
C ALA A 144 -22.08 2.59 -14.03
N TYR A 145 -21.47 3.47 -14.84
CA TYR A 145 -20.46 4.42 -14.39
C TYR A 145 -20.99 5.31 -13.27
N ARG A 146 -22.18 5.89 -13.46
CA ARG A 146 -22.80 6.75 -12.45
C ARG A 146 -23.11 6.00 -11.16
N LEU A 147 -23.67 4.79 -11.26
CA LEU A 147 -24.01 3.95 -10.11
C LEU A 147 -22.76 3.51 -9.33
N PHE A 148 -21.71 3.06 -10.03
CA PHE A 148 -20.45 2.72 -9.38
C PHE A 148 -19.78 3.94 -8.75
N LYS A 149 -19.79 5.10 -9.41
CA LYS A 149 -19.25 6.35 -8.84
C LYS A 149 -19.99 6.75 -7.57
N GLN A 150 -21.32 6.60 -7.52
CA GLN A 150 -22.12 6.83 -6.32
C GLN A 150 -21.79 5.82 -5.20
N ALA A 151 -21.74 4.53 -5.51
CA ALA A 151 -21.39 3.48 -4.55
C ALA A 151 -20.00 3.71 -3.95
N ALA A 152 -19.03 4.05 -4.81
CA ALA A 152 -17.65 4.26 -4.44
C ALA A 152 -17.46 5.53 -3.59
N ARG A 153 -18.18 6.61 -3.89
CA ARG A 153 -18.23 7.80 -3.03
C ARG A 153 -18.83 7.48 -1.67
N MET A 154 -19.93 6.73 -1.62
CA MET A 154 -20.54 6.32 -0.36
C MET A 154 -19.59 5.44 0.48
N ASP A 155 -18.88 4.52 -0.15
CA ASP A 155 -17.86 3.71 0.51
C ASP A 155 -16.74 4.58 1.12
N TYR A 156 -16.33 5.64 0.43
CA TYR A 156 -15.37 6.62 0.96
C TYR A 156 -15.93 7.38 2.16
N GLU A 157 -17.15 7.92 2.08
CA GLU A 157 -17.79 8.66 3.19
C GLU A 157 -17.96 7.77 4.43
N VAL A 158 -18.33 6.50 4.23
CA VAL A 158 -18.36 5.52 5.30
C VAL A 158 -16.97 5.37 5.91
N VAL A 159 -15.92 5.13 5.12
CA VAL A 159 -14.54 5.03 5.64
C VAL A 159 -14.11 6.27 6.42
N ALA A 160 -14.37 7.46 5.88
CA ALA A 160 -14.05 8.73 6.53
C ALA A 160 -14.80 8.90 7.86
N SER A 161 -16.06 8.44 7.95
CA SER A 161 -16.85 8.53 9.19
C SER A 161 -16.32 7.65 10.34
N PHE A 162 -15.68 6.52 10.03
CA PHE A 162 -15.06 5.65 11.05
C PHE A 162 -13.71 6.18 11.54
N PHE A 163 -13.15 7.18 10.87
CA PHE A 163 -11.79 7.66 11.15
C PHE A 163 -11.59 8.17 12.57
N GLY A 164 -12.57 8.91 13.11
CA GLY A 164 -12.49 9.49 14.46
C GLY A 164 -12.88 8.54 15.60
N SER A 165 -13.41 7.35 15.32
CA SER A 165 -14.05 6.49 16.33
C SER A 165 -13.61 5.02 16.32
N GLY A 166 -13.17 4.49 15.17
CA GLY A 166 -12.66 3.12 15.04
C GLY A 166 -11.17 2.99 15.37
N SER A 167 -10.70 1.77 15.63
CA SER A 167 -9.26 1.46 15.66
C SER A 167 -8.66 1.43 14.24
N GLU A 168 -7.34 1.56 14.12
CA GLU A 168 -6.62 1.40 12.85
C GLU A 168 -6.95 0.06 12.18
N ALA A 169 -7.08 -1.01 12.98
CA ALA A 169 -7.42 -2.33 12.49
C ALA A 169 -8.80 -2.36 11.83
N GLU A 170 -9.79 -1.72 12.45
CA GLU A 170 -11.14 -1.60 11.93
C GLU A 170 -11.15 -0.78 10.63
N LEU A 171 -10.37 0.30 10.56
CA LEU A 171 -10.20 1.12 9.36
C LEU A 171 -9.58 0.34 8.21
N LEU A 172 -8.46 -0.35 8.44
CA LEU A 172 -7.82 -1.21 7.42
C LEU A 172 -8.77 -2.31 6.95
N ASN A 173 -9.53 -2.90 7.87
CA ASN A 173 -10.54 -3.90 7.52
C ASN A 173 -11.65 -3.33 6.64
N LEU A 174 -12.07 -2.10 6.93
CA LEU A 174 -13.11 -1.39 6.19
C LEU A 174 -12.65 -1.02 4.77
N VAL A 175 -11.41 -0.51 4.64
CA VAL A 175 -10.78 -0.17 3.36
C VAL A 175 -10.53 -1.41 2.52
N ALA A 176 -9.94 -2.46 3.11
CA ALA A 176 -9.64 -3.71 2.39
C ALA A 176 -10.90 -4.38 1.82
N ARG A 177 -12.04 -4.32 2.53
CA ARG A 177 -13.32 -4.86 2.05
C ARG A 177 -13.96 -4.04 0.92
N ARG A 178 -13.50 -2.80 0.69
CA ARG A 178 -14.07 -1.85 -0.29
C ARG A 178 -13.08 -1.52 -1.41
N PHE A 179 -12.03 -2.31 -1.53
CA PHE A 179 -10.93 -2.06 -2.46
C PHE A 179 -11.39 -1.93 -3.92
N GLN A 180 -12.36 -2.77 -4.31
CA GLN A 180 -12.81 -2.94 -5.70
C GLN A 180 -13.62 -1.76 -6.26
N SER A 181 -13.93 -0.75 -5.45
CA SER A 181 -14.73 0.40 -5.89
C SER A 181 -14.08 1.20 -7.01
N LEU A 182 -12.76 1.40 -6.96
CA LEU A 182 -12.03 2.09 -8.02
C LEU A 182 -12.00 1.28 -9.31
N ASP A 183 -11.79 -0.03 -9.20
CA ASP A 183 -11.81 -0.92 -10.35
C ASP A 183 -13.15 -0.80 -11.09
N LEU A 184 -14.28 -0.95 -10.40
CA LEU A 184 -15.60 -0.89 -11.02
C LEU A 184 -15.88 0.46 -11.71
N VAL A 185 -15.50 1.57 -11.06
CA VAL A 185 -15.64 2.91 -11.63
C VAL A 185 -14.82 3.04 -12.92
N LEU A 186 -13.54 2.67 -12.89
CA LEU A 186 -12.66 2.76 -14.05
C LEU A 186 -13.08 1.81 -15.17
N ASN A 187 -13.58 0.62 -14.83
CA ASN A 187 -14.10 -0.32 -15.82
C ASN A 187 -15.28 0.25 -16.59
N ALA A 188 -16.31 0.72 -15.88
CA ALA A 188 -17.48 1.29 -16.54
C ALA A 188 -17.10 2.55 -17.33
N TRP A 189 -16.28 3.43 -16.74
CA TRP A 189 -15.85 4.68 -17.36
C TRP A 189 -15.18 4.50 -18.74
N ARG A 190 -14.33 3.48 -18.90
CA ARG A 190 -13.64 3.20 -20.18
C ARG A 190 -14.57 2.91 -21.35
N HIS A 191 -15.82 2.57 -21.08
CA HIS A 191 -16.84 2.30 -22.10
C HIS A 191 -17.83 3.47 -22.26
N THR A 192 -17.48 4.65 -21.76
CA THR A 192 -18.28 5.89 -21.86
C THR A 192 -17.51 6.97 -22.61
N ASP A 193 -18.21 7.99 -23.10
CA ASP A 193 -17.60 9.20 -23.68
C ASP A 193 -17.28 10.27 -22.60
N VAL A 194 -17.40 9.92 -21.32
CA VAL A 194 -17.17 10.84 -20.20
C VAL A 194 -15.67 11.20 -20.14
N PRO A 195 -15.30 12.49 -20.10
CA PRO A 195 -13.89 12.90 -20.09
C PRO A 195 -13.17 12.48 -18.82
N ALA A 196 -11.85 12.30 -18.92
CA ALA A 196 -10.99 11.91 -17.79
C ALA A 196 -11.07 12.90 -16.59
N THR A 197 -11.41 14.16 -16.84
CA THR A 197 -11.62 15.19 -15.80
C THR A 197 -12.78 14.86 -14.86
N ASP A 198 -13.72 13.99 -15.25
CA ASP A 198 -14.83 13.58 -14.37
C ASP A 198 -14.46 12.38 -13.48
N VAL A 199 -13.62 11.46 -13.97
CA VAL A 199 -13.19 10.26 -13.22
C VAL A 199 -11.95 10.52 -12.36
N TYR A 200 -11.03 11.38 -12.79
CA TYR A 200 -9.77 11.60 -12.09
C TYR A 200 -9.93 12.17 -10.67
N PRO A 201 -10.90 13.06 -10.34
CA PRO A 201 -11.17 13.42 -8.96
C PRO A 201 -11.40 12.22 -8.02
N PHE A 202 -12.01 11.15 -8.54
CA PHE A 202 -12.23 9.93 -7.78
C PHE A 202 -10.93 9.13 -7.60
N VAL A 203 -10.12 9.02 -8.65
CA VAL A 203 -8.76 8.44 -8.57
C VAL A 203 -7.92 9.19 -7.53
N TRP A 204 -7.87 10.52 -7.65
CA TRP A 204 -7.20 11.42 -6.72
C TRP A 204 -7.70 11.24 -5.28
N MET A 205 -9.00 11.12 -5.05
CA MET A 205 -9.52 10.92 -3.70
C MET A 205 -9.08 9.57 -3.11
N ARG A 206 -9.04 8.51 -3.93
CA ARG A 206 -8.72 7.14 -3.48
C ARG A 206 -7.23 6.88 -3.33
N ARG A 207 -6.38 7.49 -4.17
CA ARG A 207 -4.93 7.26 -4.19
C ARG A 207 -4.29 7.73 -2.88
N GLY A 208 -3.50 6.85 -2.26
CA GLY A 208 -2.81 7.13 -1.01
C GLY A 208 -3.73 7.41 0.18
N LEU A 209 -4.96 6.87 0.17
CA LEU A 209 -5.93 7.10 1.24
C LEU A 209 -5.42 6.54 2.56
N VAL A 210 -5.00 5.27 2.60
CA VAL A 210 -4.52 4.62 3.83
C VAL A 210 -3.36 5.36 4.50
N PRO A 211 -2.26 5.69 3.81
CA PRO A 211 -1.14 6.39 4.45
C PRO A 211 -1.53 7.81 4.89
N ARG A 212 -2.38 8.52 4.13
CA ARG A 212 -2.91 9.83 4.54
C ARG A 212 -3.77 9.75 5.80
N LEU A 213 -4.68 8.77 5.85
CA LEU A 213 -5.50 8.50 7.03
C LEU A 213 -4.58 8.27 8.23
N PHE A 214 -3.57 7.41 8.12
CA PHE A 214 -2.65 7.18 9.23
C PHE A 214 -1.85 8.41 9.64
N ALA A 215 -1.30 9.17 8.69
CA ALA A 215 -0.56 10.40 8.99
C ALA A 215 -1.45 11.43 9.71
N CYS A 216 -2.66 11.68 9.21
CA CYS A 216 -3.63 12.59 9.84
C CYS A 216 -4.00 12.14 11.26
N ARG A 217 -4.17 10.83 11.47
CA ARG A 217 -4.54 10.28 12.78
C ARG A 217 -3.41 10.47 13.76
N GLN A 218 -2.20 10.12 13.34
CA GLN A 218 -1.02 10.17 14.16
C GLN A 218 -0.67 11.60 14.57
N ARG A 219 -0.71 12.55 13.61
CA ARG A 219 -0.52 13.98 13.89
C ARG A 219 -1.55 14.47 14.91
N ALA A 220 -2.81 14.14 14.72
CA ALA A 220 -3.85 14.60 15.63
C ALA A 220 -3.76 13.97 17.04
N ILE A 221 -3.29 12.72 17.15
CA ILE A 221 -2.94 12.10 18.44
C ILE A 221 -1.78 12.88 19.08
N GLN A 222 -0.72 13.19 18.33
CA GLN A 222 0.44 13.95 18.83
C GLN A 222 0.06 15.36 19.31
N GLU A 223 -0.69 16.13 18.52
CA GLU A 223 -1.16 17.48 18.87
C GLU A 223 -2.06 17.49 20.13
N SER A 224 -2.85 16.44 20.34
CA SER A 224 -3.67 16.30 21.55
C SER A 224 -2.83 16.11 22.81
N LEU A 225 -1.59 15.64 22.71
CA LEU A 225 -0.72 15.29 23.84
C LEU A 225 0.15 16.45 24.31
N GLU A 226 0.42 17.42 23.44
CA GLU A 226 1.00 18.71 23.84
C GLU A 226 0.09 19.44 24.85
N ASN A 227 -1.18 19.02 24.95
CA ASN A 227 -2.20 19.60 25.81
C ASN A 227 -2.65 18.71 26.99
N ALA A 228 -2.28 17.41 27.08
CA ALA A 228 -2.54 16.53 28.23
C ALA A 228 -1.78 15.17 28.23
N ASP A 229 -1.37 14.73 29.43
CA ASP A 229 -0.93 13.41 29.94
C ASP A 229 -0.14 12.44 29.01
N SER A 230 1.18 12.61 28.97
CA SER A 230 2.19 11.81 28.25
C SER A 230 2.13 10.28 28.52
N ALA A 231 1.56 9.85 29.65
CA ALA A 231 1.61 8.45 30.08
C ALA A 231 0.78 7.49 29.20
N GLU A 232 -0.40 7.90 28.72
CA GLU A 232 -1.24 7.03 27.88
C GLU A 232 -0.66 6.86 26.48
N TYR A 233 -0.12 7.94 25.90
CA TYR A 233 0.58 7.87 24.62
C TYR A 233 1.85 7.04 24.71
N THR A 234 2.62 7.21 25.79
CA THR A 234 3.81 6.37 26.04
C THR A 234 3.42 4.90 26.09
N ARG A 235 2.31 4.55 26.77
CA ARG A 235 1.77 3.18 26.77
C ARG A 235 1.32 2.74 25.39
N TYR A 236 0.65 3.60 24.62
CA TYR A 236 0.20 3.29 23.26
C TYR A 236 1.38 2.98 22.34
N VAL A 237 2.40 3.83 22.30
CA VAL A 237 3.63 3.62 21.52
C VAL A 237 4.36 2.36 21.98
N ALA A 238 4.43 2.11 23.30
CA ALA A 238 5.04 0.91 23.85
C ALA A 238 4.29 -0.37 23.43
N SER A 239 2.95 -0.37 23.52
CA SER A 239 2.11 -1.49 23.07
C SER A 239 2.24 -1.74 21.57
N ARG A 240 2.30 -0.69 20.73
CA ARG A 240 2.55 -0.82 19.29
C ARG A 240 3.89 -1.48 19.00
N ARG A 241 4.96 -0.99 19.64
CA ARG A 241 6.31 -1.53 19.45
C ARG A 241 6.44 -2.98 19.90
N ALA A 242 5.90 -3.32 21.07
CA ALA A 242 5.90 -4.70 21.57
C ALA A 242 5.14 -5.65 20.62
N LEU A 243 4.00 -5.20 20.10
CA LEU A 243 3.21 -5.94 19.12
C LEU A 243 3.98 -6.17 17.81
N SER A 244 4.63 -5.12 17.29
CA SER A 244 5.46 -5.17 16.08
C SER A 244 6.63 -6.15 16.24
N ARG A 245 7.39 -6.03 17.34
CA ARG A 245 8.54 -6.89 17.62
C ARG A 245 8.16 -8.36 17.85
N SER A 246 7.00 -8.61 18.46
CA SER A 246 6.49 -9.97 18.70
C SER A 246 6.21 -10.76 17.41
N LEU A 247 6.10 -10.10 16.24
CA LEU A 247 5.98 -10.76 14.94
C LEU A 247 7.27 -11.45 14.47
N PHE A 248 8.42 -10.97 14.94
CA PHE A 248 9.74 -11.49 14.56
C PHE A 248 10.20 -12.64 15.46
N VAL A 249 9.38 -13.03 16.45
CA VAL A 249 9.67 -14.16 17.35
C VAL A 249 9.16 -15.47 16.73
N SER A 250 10.06 -16.45 16.60
CA SER A 250 9.71 -17.80 16.12
C SER A 250 8.80 -18.51 17.12
N VAL A 251 7.70 -19.10 16.63
CA VAL A 251 6.88 -20.01 17.44
C VAL A 251 7.33 -21.44 17.17
N GLY A 252 7.80 -22.13 18.20
CA GLY A 252 8.15 -23.55 18.10
C GLY A 252 6.91 -24.44 17.89
N SER A 253 7.12 -25.73 17.63
CA SER A 253 6.05 -26.72 17.45
C SER A 253 5.28 -27.08 18.73
N ASP A 254 5.62 -26.46 19.87
CA ASP A 254 4.99 -26.70 21.17
C ASP A 254 3.67 -25.91 21.26
N SER A 255 2.56 -26.64 21.38
CA SER A 255 1.21 -26.09 21.44
C SER A 255 0.96 -25.24 22.69
N ALA A 256 1.62 -25.54 23.82
CA ALA A 256 1.45 -24.77 25.05
C ALA A 256 2.13 -23.40 24.93
N ARG A 257 3.37 -23.35 24.45
CA ARG A 257 4.11 -22.10 24.19
C ARG A 257 3.42 -21.22 23.16
N THR A 258 2.95 -21.85 22.09
CA THR A 258 2.15 -21.21 21.04
C THR A 258 0.93 -20.49 21.60
N SER A 259 0.18 -21.16 22.48
CA SER A 259 -1.05 -20.62 23.07
C SER A 259 -0.79 -19.42 23.97
N VAL A 260 0.28 -19.46 24.76
CA VAL A 260 0.71 -18.34 25.62
C VAL A 260 1.11 -17.13 24.78
N GLN A 261 1.88 -17.34 23.71
CA GLN A 261 2.33 -16.26 22.82
C GLN A 261 1.17 -15.61 22.06
N LEU A 262 0.21 -16.40 21.56
CA LEU A 262 -1.02 -15.89 20.97
C LEU A 262 -1.85 -15.08 21.98
N GLY A 263 -1.97 -15.58 23.22
CA GLY A 263 -2.64 -14.85 24.29
C GLY A 263 -2.04 -13.47 24.54
N LYS A 264 -0.72 -13.38 24.61
CA LYS A 264 0.02 -12.11 24.78
C LYS A 264 -0.18 -11.16 23.59
N LEU A 265 -0.15 -11.67 22.36
CA LEU A 265 -0.42 -10.87 21.16
C LEU A 265 -1.85 -10.31 21.15
N HIS A 266 -2.84 -11.12 21.52
CA HIS A 266 -4.23 -10.68 21.62
C HIS A 266 -4.39 -9.61 22.71
N GLU A 267 -3.71 -9.76 23.85
CA GLU A 267 -3.71 -8.77 24.91
C GLU A 267 -3.08 -7.44 24.47
N LEU A 268 -1.87 -7.48 23.90
CA LEU A 268 -1.19 -6.29 23.37
C LEU A 268 -2.00 -5.59 22.28
N ASN A 269 -2.63 -6.35 21.38
CA ASN A 269 -3.48 -5.78 20.36
C ASN A 269 -4.75 -5.14 20.94
N ALA A 270 -5.40 -5.79 21.91
CA ALA A 270 -6.57 -5.23 22.58
C ALA A 270 -6.23 -3.95 23.36
N GLN A 271 -5.08 -3.94 24.05
CA GLN A 271 -4.56 -2.75 24.73
C GLN A 271 -4.26 -1.63 23.74
N LYS A 272 -3.57 -1.93 22.62
CA LYS A 272 -3.30 -0.96 21.54
C LYS A 272 -4.61 -0.34 21.05
N GLU A 273 -5.58 -1.15 20.63
CA GLU A 273 -6.84 -0.66 20.06
C GLU A 273 -7.68 0.14 21.07
N ASP A 274 -7.69 -0.25 22.35
CA ASP A 274 -8.38 0.49 23.40
C ASP A 274 -7.76 1.88 23.62
N LEU A 275 -6.44 1.94 23.77
CA LEU A 275 -5.72 3.20 23.88
C LEU A 275 -5.91 4.05 22.62
N GLU A 276 -5.87 3.44 21.45
CA GLU A 276 -6.05 4.13 20.19
C GLU A 276 -7.45 4.74 20.05
N ARG A 277 -8.52 4.00 20.40
CA ARG A 277 -9.89 4.52 20.41
C ARG A 277 -10.05 5.67 21.42
N LYS A 278 -9.43 5.55 22.60
CA LYS A 278 -9.44 6.61 23.62
C LYS A 278 -8.74 7.88 23.14
N LEU A 279 -7.55 7.73 22.55
CA LEU A 279 -6.77 8.86 22.01
C LEU A 279 -7.49 9.48 20.81
N ALA A 280 -7.98 8.68 19.86
CA ALA A 280 -8.70 9.15 18.70
C ALA A 280 -10.04 9.83 19.06
N GLY A 281 -10.77 9.30 20.03
CA GLY A 281 -12.04 9.87 20.48
C GLY A 281 -11.92 11.29 21.09
N ARG A 282 -10.72 11.69 21.55
CA ARG A 282 -10.46 13.05 22.06
C ARG A 282 -10.29 14.10 20.95
N ILE A 283 -9.99 13.65 19.73
CA ILE A 283 -9.70 14.51 18.58
C ILE A 283 -10.99 15.04 17.94
N GLY A 284 -12.13 14.36 18.11
CA GLY A 284 -13.43 14.79 17.60
C GLY A 284 -13.54 14.73 16.06
N THR A 285 -14.27 15.67 15.45
CA THR A 285 -14.51 15.72 13.99
C THR A 285 -13.38 16.34 13.19
N SER A 286 -12.39 16.98 13.85
CA SER A 286 -11.30 17.73 13.22
C SER A 286 -10.56 16.94 12.15
N SER A 287 -10.35 15.64 12.38
CA SER A 287 -9.65 14.81 11.38
C SER A 287 -10.51 14.39 10.20
N ARG A 288 -11.84 14.29 10.37
CA ARG A 288 -12.78 14.08 9.27
C ARG A 288 -12.83 15.33 8.39
N GLU A 289 -12.89 16.50 9.00
CA GLU A 289 -12.83 17.79 8.30
C GLU A 289 -11.50 17.94 7.54
N ALA A 290 -10.38 17.52 8.12
CA ALA A 290 -9.09 17.51 7.44
C ALA A 290 -9.07 16.59 6.19
N ILE A 291 -9.80 15.47 6.22
CA ILE A 291 -9.92 14.54 5.09
C ILE A 291 -10.86 15.10 3.99
N GLU A 292 -11.98 15.71 4.39
CA GLU A 292 -12.98 16.29 3.47
C GLU A 292 -12.52 17.57 2.79
N GLN A 293 -11.61 18.33 3.44
CA GLN A 293 -11.03 19.57 2.91
C GLN A 293 -9.77 19.34 2.07
N PHE A 294 -9.41 18.09 1.74
CA PHE A 294 -8.22 17.85 0.93
C PHE A 294 -8.32 18.59 -0.41
N PRO A 295 -7.25 19.30 -0.82
CA PRO A 295 -7.24 20.03 -2.07
C PRO A 295 -7.54 19.12 -3.28
N ARG A 296 -8.16 19.72 -4.29
CA ARG A 296 -8.44 19.03 -5.56
C ARG A 296 -7.17 18.92 -6.40
N TYR A 297 -7.16 18.00 -7.36
CA TYR A 297 -5.99 17.78 -8.22
C TYR A 297 -5.62 19.02 -9.06
N GLU A 298 -6.59 19.89 -9.35
CA GLU A 298 -6.37 21.14 -10.08
C GLU A 298 -5.41 22.06 -9.31
N SER A 299 -5.47 22.06 -7.98
CA SER A 299 -4.51 22.80 -7.15
C SER A 299 -3.07 22.31 -7.35
N LEU A 300 -2.87 21.01 -7.60
CA LEU A 300 -1.56 20.49 -7.99
C LEU A 300 -1.16 21.01 -9.37
N VAL A 301 -2.04 20.92 -10.38
CA VAL A 301 -1.78 21.44 -11.73
C VAL A 301 -1.37 22.91 -11.72
N GLU A 302 -2.01 23.72 -10.88
CA GLU A 302 -1.72 25.16 -10.72
C GLU A 302 -0.38 25.42 -10.02
N THR A 303 -0.01 24.57 -9.05
CA THR A 303 1.19 24.72 -8.22
C THR A 303 2.44 24.12 -8.87
N LEU A 304 2.30 23.17 -9.79
CA LEU A 304 3.44 22.52 -10.44
C LEU A 304 4.41 23.52 -11.10
N PRO A 305 5.74 23.31 -11.01
CA PRO A 305 6.71 24.00 -11.84
C PRO A 305 6.41 23.84 -13.34
N GLU A 306 6.73 24.85 -14.16
CA GLU A 306 6.45 24.79 -15.62
C GLU A 306 7.30 23.74 -16.36
N ASN A 307 8.45 23.37 -15.80
CA ASN A 307 9.36 22.35 -16.32
C ASN A 307 9.11 20.96 -15.71
N SER A 308 7.96 20.72 -15.09
CA SER A 308 7.65 19.41 -14.50
C SER A 308 6.35 18.80 -15.01
N VAL A 309 6.26 17.48 -14.85
CA VAL A 309 5.07 16.67 -15.15
C VAL A 309 4.88 15.62 -14.06
N VAL A 310 3.64 15.28 -13.74
CA VAL A 310 3.30 14.15 -12.88
C VAL A 310 2.63 13.07 -13.74
N ILE A 311 3.10 11.84 -13.59
CA ILE A 311 2.51 10.63 -14.19
C ILE A 311 1.92 9.79 -13.06
N ASP A 312 0.60 9.73 -12.96
CA ASP A 312 -0.12 8.92 -11.98
C ASP A 312 -0.62 7.63 -12.63
N LEU A 313 0.09 6.53 -12.37
CA LEU A 313 -0.16 5.21 -12.94
C LEU A 313 -1.10 4.43 -12.04
N VAL A 314 -2.20 3.92 -12.59
CA VAL A 314 -3.20 3.16 -11.86
C VAL A 314 -3.32 1.77 -12.47
N ARG A 315 -3.08 0.74 -11.66
CA ARG A 315 -3.37 -0.64 -12.03
C ARG A 315 -4.83 -0.94 -11.71
N CYS A 316 -5.60 -1.32 -12.72
CA CYS A 316 -7.02 -1.60 -12.57
C CYS A 316 -7.32 -3.02 -13.06
N VAL A 317 -8.02 -3.81 -12.23
CA VAL A 317 -8.56 -5.11 -12.67
C VAL A 317 -9.58 -4.86 -13.78
N ARG A 318 -9.56 -5.60 -14.88
CA ARG A 318 -10.52 -5.48 -15.98
C ARG A 318 -11.54 -6.62 -15.90
N PHE A 319 -12.82 -6.28 -15.95
CA PHE A 319 -13.90 -7.26 -15.97
C PHE A 319 -14.34 -7.52 -17.41
N LYS A 320 -14.46 -8.78 -17.81
CA LYS A 320 -15.07 -9.17 -19.09
C LYS A 320 -16.58 -9.26 -18.92
N ALA A 321 -17.33 -8.71 -19.87
CA ALA A 321 -18.79 -8.81 -19.92
C ALA A 321 -19.24 -10.29 -19.90
N GLY A 322 -20.32 -10.59 -19.17
CA GLY A 322 -20.90 -11.94 -19.07
C GLY A 322 -20.13 -12.92 -18.16
N LYS A 323 -19.07 -12.49 -17.47
CA LYS A 323 -18.52 -13.22 -16.31
C LYS A 323 -18.98 -12.50 -15.04
N ASP A 324 -19.39 -13.27 -14.03
CA ASP A 324 -19.87 -12.72 -12.76
C ASP A 324 -18.84 -11.73 -12.16
N LEU A 325 -19.18 -10.44 -12.20
CA LEU A 325 -18.39 -9.33 -11.64
C LEU A 325 -18.05 -9.58 -10.16
N PHE A 326 -18.83 -10.42 -9.47
CA PHE A 326 -18.76 -10.70 -8.06
C PHE A 326 -18.38 -12.16 -7.72
N ALA A 327 -18.18 -13.04 -8.72
CA ALA A 327 -17.68 -14.40 -8.50
C ALA A 327 -16.22 -14.43 -8.05
N GLN A 328 -15.94 -15.37 -7.13
CA GLN A 328 -14.73 -15.51 -6.33
C GLN A 328 -13.45 -15.74 -7.14
N GLY A 329 -12.36 -15.10 -6.69
CA GLY A 329 -10.98 -15.37 -7.09
C GLY A 329 -10.29 -14.15 -7.70
N LEU A 330 -9.45 -13.46 -6.93
CA LEU A 330 -8.53 -12.40 -7.40
C LEU A 330 -7.45 -12.93 -8.37
N GLN A 331 -7.43 -14.24 -8.66
CA GLN A 331 -6.29 -14.93 -9.29
C GLN A 331 -6.41 -15.12 -10.82
N ASP A 332 -7.57 -14.87 -11.44
CA ASP A 332 -7.80 -15.07 -12.89
C ASP A 332 -8.52 -13.88 -13.56
N ARG A 333 -7.99 -12.66 -13.41
CA ARG A 333 -8.56 -11.47 -14.08
C ARG A 333 -7.49 -10.69 -14.85
N ASP A 334 -7.75 -10.45 -16.13
CA ASP A 334 -7.00 -9.51 -16.97
C ASP A 334 -6.95 -8.16 -16.22
N ALA A 335 -5.78 -7.57 -16.06
CA ALA A 335 -5.62 -6.25 -15.48
C ALA A 335 -5.03 -5.31 -16.54
N GLY A 336 -5.10 -4.00 -16.32
CA GLY A 336 -4.43 -3.05 -17.19
C GLY A 336 -4.04 -1.78 -16.48
N PHE A 337 -3.12 -1.06 -17.11
CA PHE A 337 -2.63 0.21 -16.60
C PHE A 337 -3.32 1.38 -17.29
N THR A 338 -3.69 2.38 -16.51
CA THR A 338 -4.16 3.67 -17.00
C THR A 338 -3.31 4.76 -16.37
N ALA A 339 -2.78 5.66 -17.18
CA ALA A 339 -1.95 6.76 -16.74
C ALA A 339 -2.70 8.08 -16.82
N PHE A 340 -2.66 8.86 -15.75
CA PHE A 340 -3.14 10.22 -15.71
C PHE A 340 -1.94 11.16 -15.65
N ILE A 341 -1.83 12.06 -16.64
CA ILE A 341 -0.68 12.95 -16.81
C ILE A 341 -1.11 14.36 -16.47
N LEU A 342 -0.47 14.95 -15.47
CA LEU A 342 -0.75 16.30 -14.99
C LEU A 342 0.42 17.21 -15.31
N ALA A 343 0.14 18.30 -16.02
CA ALA A 343 1.14 19.33 -16.30
C ALA A 343 0.52 20.72 -16.25
N ARG A 344 1.27 21.69 -15.71
CA ARG A 344 0.83 23.09 -15.66
C ARG A 344 0.54 23.61 -17.07
N LYS A 345 -0.52 24.41 -17.22
CA LYS A 345 -1.05 24.95 -18.49
C LYS A 345 -1.60 23.92 -19.49
N ARG A 346 -1.18 22.65 -19.45
CA ARG A 346 -1.77 21.56 -20.27
C ARG A 346 -2.96 20.87 -19.60
N GLY A 347 -3.02 20.86 -18.27
CA GLY A 347 -4.10 20.22 -17.53
C GLY A 347 -3.89 18.71 -17.37
N LEU A 348 -4.98 17.96 -17.49
CA LEU A 348 -5.03 16.51 -17.32
C LEU A 348 -5.12 15.82 -18.69
N ALA A 349 -4.22 14.88 -18.96
CA ALA A 349 -4.35 13.89 -20.02
C ALA A 349 -4.50 12.49 -19.43
N CYS A 350 -5.09 11.56 -20.19
CA CYS A 350 -5.25 10.17 -19.80
C CYS A 350 -4.84 9.26 -20.94
N VAL A 351 -4.10 8.20 -20.61
CA VAL A 351 -3.57 7.22 -21.57
C VAL A 351 -3.88 5.81 -21.05
N ASP A 352 -4.55 5.00 -21.85
CA ASP A 352 -4.66 3.55 -21.59
C ASP A 352 -3.38 2.87 -22.09
N LEU A 353 -2.65 2.25 -21.16
CA LEU A 353 -1.37 1.58 -21.44
C LEU A 353 -1.55 0.10 -21.80
N GLY A 354 -2.78 -0.42 -21.77
CA GLY A 354 -3.08 -1.79 -22.16
C GLY A 354 -2.92 -2.79 -21.02
N ASP A 355 -2.58 -4.03 -21.39
CA ASP A 355 -2.56 -5.20 -20.49
C ASP A 355 -1.43 -5.09 -19.45
N ALA A 356 -1.79 -5.28 -18.19
CA ALA A 356 -0.84 -5.26 -17.08
C ALA A 356 0.06 -6.48 -17.08
N ALA A 357 -0.41 -7.66 -17.53
CA ALA A 357 0.38 -8.88 -17.49
C ALA A 357 1.67 -8.78 -18.32
N GLU A 358 1.58 -8.26 -19.55
CA GLU A 358 2.75 -8.04 -20.40
C GLU A 358 3.72 -7.02 -19.79
N ILE A 359 3.19 -5.90 -19.28
CA ILE A 359 3.99 -4.84 -18.67
C ILE A 359 4.70 -5.34 -17.40
N GLU A 360 4.00 -6.09 -16.55
CA GLU A 360 4.55 -6.63 -15.29
C GLU A 360 5.61 -7.71 -15.56
N GLU A 361 5.38 -8.59 -16.53
CA GLU A 361 6.37 -9.58 -16.96
C GLU A 361 7.64 -8.91 -17.50
N LEU A 362 7.49 -7.89 -18.33
CA LEU A 362 8.61 -7.12 -18.85
C LEU A 362 9.35 -6.36 -17.74
N ALA A 363 8.65 -5.81 -16.75
CA ALA A 363 9.24 -5.14 -15.59
C ALA A 363 10.17 -6.10 -14.82
N VAL A 364 9.67 -7.30 -14.52
CA VAL A 364 10.44 -8.34 -13.82
C VAL A 364 11.62 -8.81 -14.67
N THR A 365 11.40 -9.06 -15.96
CA THR A 365 12.45 -9.50 -16.89
C THR A 365 13.55 -8.46 -16.98
N TRP A 366 13.20 -7.18 -17.08
CA TRP A 366 14.18 -6.11 -17.15
C TRP A 366 15.00 -5.97 -15.88
N GLN A 367 14.39 -6.10 -14.69
CA GLN A 367 15.15 -6.16 -13.44
C GLN A 367 16.17 -7.30 -13.41
N GLN A 368 15.80 -8.48 -13.93
CA GLN A 368 16.72 -9.62 -14.03
C GLN A 368 17.85 -9.38 -15.03
N GLU A 369 17.56 -8.74 -16.17
CA GLU A 369 18.55 -8.33 -17.17
C GLU A 369 19.56 -7.36 -16.55
N LEU A 370 19.09 -6.35 -15.81
CA LEU A 370 19.93 -5.40 -15.09
C LEU A 370 20.85 -6.13 -14.09
N ALA A 371 20.29 -7.00 -13.23
CA ALA A 371 21.04 -7.69 -12.19
C ALA A 371 22.08 -8.69 -12.70
N SER A 372 21.84 -9.29 -13.86
CA SER A 372 22.72 -10.32 -14.43
C SER A 372 23.65 -9.81 -15.52
N ASP A 373 23.60 -8.50 -15.83
CA ASP A 373 24.24 -7.85 -16.98
C ASP A 373 24.02 -8.64 -18.30
N ARG A 374 22.85 -9.28 -18.41
CA ARG A 374 22.48 -10.09 -19.58
C ARG A 374 21.93 -9.18 -20.67
N PRO A 375 22.33 -9.37 -21.94
CA PRO A 375 21.73 -8.64 -23.03
C PRO A 375 20.27 -9.08 -23.21
N GLY A 376 19.37 -8.10 -23.33
CA GLY A 376 17.95 -8.32 -23.59
C GLY A 376 17.30 -7.07 -24.16
N ASP A 377 16.02 -7.18 -24.53
CA ASP A 377 15.23 -6.11 -25.13
C ASP A 377 14.07 -5.65 -24.24
N ALA A 378 13.94 -6.19 -23.02
CA ALA A 378 12.82 -5.90 -22.13
C ALA A 378 12.71 -4.40 -21.81
N GLY A 379 13.84 -3.74 -21.55
CA GLY A 379 13.88 -2.29 -21.35
C GLY A 379 13.38 -1.48 -22.56
N GLN A 380 13.73 -1.89 -23.79
CA GLN A 380 13.27 -1.23 -25.01
C GLN A 380 11.77 -1.44 -25.24
N ARG A 381 11.26 -2.64 -24.92
CA ARG A 381 9.83 -2.95 -25.00
C ARG A 381 9.03 -2.18 -23.95
N LEU A 382 9.55 -2.06 -22.71
CA LEU A 382 8.95 -1.20 -21.68
C LEU A 382 8.86 0.24 -22.13
N VAL A 383 9.89 0.79 -22.78
CA VAL A 383 9.88 2.16 -23.31
C VAL A 383 8.76 2.34 -24.34
N ARG A 384 8.55 1.39 -25.25
CA ARG A 384 7.47 1.45 -26.25
C ARG A 384 6.08 1.36 -25.64
N LEU A 385 5.90 0.51 -24.62
CA LEU A 385 4.59 0.30 -23.98
C LEU A 385 4.25 1.37 -22.94
N LEU A 386 5.25 1.88 -22.23
CA LEU A 386 5.08 2.84 -21.14
C LEU A 386 5.49 4.24 -21.53
N TRP A 387 6.73 4.45 -21.96
CA TRP A 387 7.28 5.80 -22.07
C TRP A 387 6.78 6.57 -23.29
N GLU A 388 6.82 5.96 -24.48
CA GLU A 388 6.45 6.63 -25.73
C GLU A 388 4.99 7.14 -25.72
N PRO A 389 3.98 6.38 -25.25
CA PRO A 389 2.60 6.86 -25.18
C PRO A 389 2.40 8.00 -24.17
N LEU A 390 3.24 8.09 -23.13
CA LEU A 390 3.15 9.13 -22.12
C LEU A 390 3.84 10.42 -22.57
N HIS A 391 5.01 10.28 -23.18
CA HIS A 391 5.91 11.39 -23.53
C HIS A 391 5.28 12.41 -24.48
N VAL A 392 4.39 11.98 -25.38
CA VAL A 392 3.67 12.88 -26.31
C VAL A 392 2.83 13.94 -25.58
N HIS A 393 2.47 13.70 -24.32
CA HIS A 393 1.70 14.64 -23.52
C HIS A 393 2.56 15.65 -22.75
N PHE A 394 3.89 15.50 -22.75
CA PHE A 394 4.78 16.35 -21.95
C PHE A 394 4.93 17.75 -22.56
N PRO A 395 5.04 18.79 -21.71
CA PRO A 395 5.57 20.09 -22.15
C PRO A 395 6.98 19.96 -22.76
N ALA A 396 7.29 20.76 -23.77
CA ALA A 396 8.61 20.71 -24.43
C ALA A 396 9.77 21.09 -23.51
N ALA A 397 9.50 21.88 -22.46
CA ALA A 397 10.48 22.32 -21.47
C ALA A 397 10.59 21.39 -20.24
N THR A 398 9.96 20.21 -20.28
CA THR A 398 10.01 19.27 -19.15
C THR A 398 11.44 18.83 -18.84
N GLN A 399 11.83 18.96 -17.58
CA GLN A 399 13.11 18.52 -17.02
C GLN A 399 12.90 17.59 -15.83
N VAL A 400 11.79 17.72 -15.10
CA VAL A 400 11.47 16.90 -13.92
C VAL A 400 10.23 16.06 -14.18
N VAL A 401 10.32 14.77 -13.90
CA VAL A 401 9.24 13.80 -14.08
C VAL A 401 8.95 13.16 -12.72
N TYR A 402 7.78 13.49 -12.17
CA TYR A 402 7.26 12.85 -10.97
C TYR A 402 6.45 11.62 -11.38
N VAL A 403 6.79 10.45 -10.87
CA VAL A 403 6.07 9.20 -11.17
C VAL A 403 5.37 8.72 -9.92
N VAL A 404 4.07 8.49 -9.99
CA VAL A 404 3.28 7.80 -8.97
C VAL A 404 2.98 6.39 -9.48
N PRO A 405 3.84 5.39 -9.20
CA PRO A 405 3.68 4.05 -9.74
C PRO A 405 2.55 3.27 -9.04
N ASP A 406 2.24 2.09 -9.59
CA ASP A 406 1.36 1.08 -9.00
C ASP A 406 1.81 -0.31 -9.47
N GLY A 407 1.48 -1.37 -8.75
CA GLY A 407 1.87 -2.73 -9.15
C GLY A 407 3.38 -2.94 -9.21
N ALA A 408 3.81 -3.74 -10.19
CA ALA A 408 5.24 -4.01 -10.45
C ALA A 408 6.04 -2.76 -10.87
N LEU A 409 5.36 -1.68 -11.32
CA LEU A 409 6.01 -0.46 -11.78
C LEU A 409 6.70 0.32 -10.64
N CYS A 410 6.38 0.00 -9.38
CA CYS A 410 7.05 0.56 -8.21
C CYS A 410 8.53 0.17 -8.12
N GLY A 411 8.91 -0.98 -8.70
CA GLY A 411 10.28 -1.48 -8.69
C GLY A 411 11.12 -1.07 -9.91
N ILE A 412 10.56 -0.29 -10.83
CA ILE A 412 11.24 0.06 -12.08
C ILE A 412 12.16 1.27 -11.87
N PRO A 413 13.46 1.18 -12.22
CA PRO A 413 14.36 2.32 -12.23
C PRO A 413 14.11 3.19 -13.48
N TRP A 414 13.10 4.06 -13.44
CA TRP A 414 12.64 4.86 -14.58
C TRP A 414 13.76 5.63 -15.31
N GLY A 415 14.74 6.16 -14.58
CA GLY A 415 15.89 6.86 -15.18
C GLY A 415 16.83 5.95 -15.99
N ALA A 416 16.86 4.65 -15.72
CA ALA A 416 17.68 3.68 -16.45
C ALA A 416 17.02 3.11 -17.69
N LEU A 417 15.74 3.42 -17.95
CA LEU A 417 15.08 3.01 -19.17
C LEU A 417 15.86 3.55 -20.39
N PRO A 418 16.01 2.74 -21.46
CA PRO A 418 16.71 3.18 -22.66
C PRO A 418 16.05 4.40 -23.31
N ARG A 419 16.85 5.31 -23.86
CA ARG A 419 16.32 6.38 -24.70
C ARG A 419 15.83 5.79 -26.04
N PRO A 420 14.69 6.22 -26.60
CA PRO A 420 14.25 5.77 -27.93
C PRO A 420 15.21 6.12 -29.08
N ALA A 421 15.95 7.24 -28.96
CA ALA A 421 16.72 7.83 -30.06
C ALA A 421 18.14 7.27 -30.22
N ASP A 422 18.74 6.75 -29.14
CA ASP A 422 20.14 6.31 -29.11
C ASP A 422 20.37 5.27 -27.98
N SER A 423 21.64 4.90 -27.74
CA SER A 423 22.03 3.99 -26.65
C SER A 423 22.13 4.67 -25.28
N GLY A 424 21.52 5.85 -25.10
CA GLY A 424 21.47 6.58 -23.84
C GLY A 424 20.36 6.09 -22.92
N VAL A 425 20.17 6.80 -21.82
CA VAL A 425 19.15 6.51 -20.80
C VAL A 425 18.30 7.73 -20.53
N LEU A 426 17.06 7.54 -20.06
CA LEU A 426 16.15 8.66 -19.78
C LEU A 426 16.69 9.62 -18.71
N LEU A 427 17.54 9.17 -17.78
CA LEU A 427 18.14 10.02 -16.74
C LEU A 427 18.99 11.16 -17.31
N GLU A 428 19.58 10.97 -18.49
CA GLU A 428 20.36 12.01 -19.17
C GLU A 428 19.47 13.17 -19.67
N ASP A 429 18.16 12.94 -19.88
CA ASP A 429 17.21 13.96 -20.34
C ASP A 429 16.36 14.52 -19.18
N TYR A 430 15.99 13.67 -18.22
CA TYR A 430 15.04 13.99 -17.16
C TYR A 430 15.60 13.66 -15.77
N ALA A 431 15.18 14.45 -14.77
CA ALA A 431 15.28 14.09 -13.37
C ALA A 431 14.00 13.36 -12.94
N PHE A 432 14.14 12.21 -12.30
CA PHE A 432 13.00 11.39 -11.87
C PHE A 432 12.85 11.41 -10.35
N ALA A 433 11.63 11.68 -9.89
CA ALA A 433 11.24 11.52 -8.50
C ALA A 433 10.02 10.59 -8.41
N ILE A 434 10.06 9.63 -7.49
CA ILE A 434 8.99 8.65 -7.30
C ILE A 434 8.13 9.11 -6.13
N LEU A 435 6.81 9.15 -6.31
CA LEU A 435 5.90 9.58 -5.27
C LEU A 435 5.03 8.41 -4.82
N PRO A 436 4.78 8.24 -3.51
CA PRO A 436 3.78 7.28 -3.05
C PRO A 436 2.37 7.68 -3.50
N ASN A 437 2.10 8.98 -3.59
CA ASN A 437 0.86 9.56 -4.09
C ASN A 437 1.09 11.02 -4.50
N ALA A 438 0.28 11.55 -5.43
CA ALA A 438 0.45 12.91 -5.95
C ALA A 438 0.06 14.02 -4.95
N GLN A 439 -0.77 13.70 -3.96
CA GLN A 439 -1.25 14.61 -2.91
C GLN A 439 -0.10 15.04 -1.99
N LEU A 440 0.84 14.13 -1.73
CA LEU A 440 2.06 14.42 -0.97
C LEU A 440 2.85 15.55 -1.64
N LEU A 441 3.03 15.50 -2.96
CA LEU A 441 3.72 16.54 -3.71
C LEU A 441 3.02 17.90 -3.57
N LEU A 442 1.69 17.94 -3.68
CA LEU A 442 0.92 19.17 -3.49
C LEU A 442 1.11 19.73 -2.06
N GLN A 443 1.00 18.88 -1.04
CA GLN A 443 1.17 19.28 0.35
C GLN A 443 2.57 19.89 0.57
N GLN A 444 3.61 19.27 0.02
CA GLN A 444 4.98 19.72 0.20
C GLN A 444 5.32 20.97 -0.62
N LEU A 445 4.83 21.07 -1.87
CA LEU A 445 4.97 22.28 -2.69
C LEU A 445 4.39 23.52 -1.98
N GLY A 446 3.26 23.37 -1.28
CA GLY A 446 2.64 24.45 -0.53
C GLY A 446 3.38 24.87 0.76
N GLN A 447 4.27 24.01 1.28
CA GLN A 447 5.03 24.24 2.52
C GLN A 447 6.47 24.71 2.27
N CYS A 448 6.93 24.70 1.02
CA CYS A 448 8.31 25.01 0.68
C CYS A 448 8.54 26.51 0.44
N THR A 449 9.65 27.01 1.01
CA THR A 449 10.26 28.27 0.56
C THR A 449 11.36 27.91 -0.45
N PRO A 450 11.29 28.38 -1.70
CA PRO A 450 12.31 28.08 -2.71
C PRO A 450 13.73 28.45 -2.22
N GLY A 451 14.67 27.50 -2.27
CA GLY A 451 16.08 27.73 -1.95
C GLY A 451 16.51 27.48 -0.50
N ASP A 452 15.67 26.91 0.37
CA ASP A 452 16.07 26.50 1.73
C ASP A 452 16.82 25.16 1.77
N ASN A 453 17.88 25.04 0.97
CA ASN A 453 18.78 23.86 0.89
C ASN A 453 19.79 23.79 2.05
N ARG A 454 19.54 24.53 3.13
CA ARG A 454 20.43 24.52 4.30
C ARG A 454 20.13 23.29 5.15
N PHE A 455 21.02 22.30 5.04
CA PHE A 455 21.15 21.16 5.95
C PHE A 455 22.24 21.47 6.98
N GLN A 456 21.87 21.57 8.26
CA GLN A 456 22.77 21.95 9.36
C GLN A 456 22.89 20.87 10.41
N ARG A 457 21.86 20.06 10.60
CA ARG A 457 21.76 19.04 11.65
C ARG A 457 21.71 17.68 10.98
N VAL A 458 22.80 16.94 11.03
CA VAL A 458 22.98 15.67 10.33
C VAL A 458 23.02 14.51 11.32
N LEU A 459 22.14 13.53 11.16
CA LEU A 459 22.26 12.22 11.79
C LEU A 459 22.96 11.26 10.83
N ALA A 460 24.08 10.67 11.24
CA ALA A 460 24.81 9.68 10.46
C ALA A 460 24.87 8.36 11.24
N VAL A 461 24.27 7.31 10.67
CA VAL A 461 24.21 5.97 11.25
C VAL A 461 24.89 4.98 10.32
N GLY A 462 25.83 4.18 10.84
CA GLY A 462 26.53 3.16 10.06
C GLY A 462 27.50 2.34 10.90
N ALA A 463 28.18 1.38 10.27
CA ALA A 463 29.08 0.44 10.97
C ALA A 463 28.41 -0.20 12.21
N VAL A 464 27.15 -0.59 12.06
CA VAL A 464 26.29 -1.10 13.14
C VAL A 464 26.80 -2.43 13.66
N ASP A 465 26.80 -2.59 14.99
CA ASP A 465 27.07 -3.88 15.64
C ASP A 465 25.75 -4.61 15.91
N TYR A 466 25.38 -5.52 15.02
CA TYR A 466 24.13 -6.28 15.13
C TYR A 466 24.16 -7.29 16.29
N GLY A 467 25.31 -7.56 16.91
CA GLY A 467 25.51 -8.62 17.90
C GLY A 467 25.65 -10.01 17.28
N THR A 468 25.83 -11.02 18.12
CA THR A 468 25.97 -12.44 17.73
C THR A 468 24.73 -13.25 18.13
N LEU A 469 24.38 -14.25 17.30
CA LEU A 469 23.41 -15.28 17.67
C LEU A 469 24.12 -16.39 18.45
N ASP A 470 23.62 -16.75 19.64
CA ASP A 470 24.14 -17.89 20.39
C ASP A 470 23.82 -19.22 19.69
N ALA A 471 24.73 -20.19 19.79
CA ALA A 471 24.63 -21.48 19.09
C ALA A 471 23.44 -22.35 19.55
N GLU A 472 22.97 -22.18 20.81
CA GLU A 472 21.76 -22.86 21.31
C GLU A 472 20.47 -22.29 20.70
N ASP A 473 20.49 -21.02 20.28
CA ASP A 473 19.37 -20.31 19.63
C ASP A 473 19.34 -20.49 18.09
N ALA A 474 20.34 -21.17 17.53
CA ALA A 474 20.52 -21.43 16.10
C ALA A 474 19.83 -22.71 15.58
N ASN A 475 18.99 -23.37 16.38
CA ASN A 475 18.46 -24.71 16.07
C ASN A 475 17.54 -24.73 14.82
N PRO A 476 17.88 -25.49 13.75
CA PRO A 476 17.09 -25.61 12.53
C PRO A 476 15.72 -26.30 12.70
N ALA A 477 15.48 -26.98 13.81
CA ALA A 477 14.23 -27.71 14.09
C ALA A 477 13.00 -26.79 14.31
N MET A 478 13.20 -25.47 14.37
CA MET A 478 12.16 -24.45 14.62
C MET A 478 11.57 -23.81 13.34
N GLY A 479 11.88 -24.32 12.14
CA GLY A 479 11.08 -24.08 10.93
C GLY A 479 11.12 -22.68 10.29
N LEU A 480 11.99 -21.77 10.76
CA LEU A 480 12.25 -20.50 10.08
C LEU A 480 13.74 -20.38 9.77
N LYS A 481 14.09 -20.00 8.54
CA LYS A 481 15.41 -19.42 8.24
C LYS A 481 15.50 -18.09 9.01
N ARG A 482 15.98 -18.12 10.27
CA ARG A 482 16.31 -16.89 11.00
C ARG A 482 17.39 -16.14 10.20
N VAL A 483 17.12 -14.89 9.83
CA VAL A 483 18.08 -14.05 9.13
C VAL A 483 19.11 -13.59 10.16
N GLN A 484 20.34 -14.08 10.04
CA GLN A 484 21.47 -13.55 10.77
C GLN A 484 21.96 -12.28 10.07
N TRP A 485 21.96 -11.15 10.78
CA TRP A 485 22.44 -9.88 10.26
C TRP A 485 23.96 -9.82 10.40
N LEU A 486 24.67 -9.97 9.29
CA LEU A 486 26.12 -9.89 9.27
C LEU A 486 26.60 -8.43 9.24
N PRO A 487 27.75 -8.09 9.84
CA PRO A 487 28.35 -6.78 9.70
C PRO A 487 28.52 -6.36 8.22
N LEU A 488 28.22 -5.10 7.91
CA LEU A 488 28.40 -4.51 6.59
C LEU A 488 29.71 -3.74 6.54
N GLU A 489 30.74 -4.32 5.93
CA GLU A 489 32.06 -3.67 5.86
C GLU A 489 32.01 -2.34 5.09
N GLY A 490 31.26 -2.27 3.98
CA GLY A 490 31.06 -1.04 3.20
C GLY A 490 30.42 0.11 4.00
N SER A 491 29.52 -0.21 4.94
CA SER A 491 28.84 0.81 5.75
C SER A 491 29.82 1.68 6.57
N ARG A 492 31.00 1.16 6.91
CA ARG A 492 32.03 1.94 7.63
C ARG A 492 32.66 3.00 6.71
N THR A 493 32.96 2.62 5.48
CA THR A 493 33.52 3.51 4.46
C THR A 493 32.51 4.58 4.07
N GLU A 494 31.26 4.19 3.88
CA GLU A 494 30.15 5.09 3.59
C GLU A 494 29.95 6.10 4.72
N LEU A 495 29.90 5.63 5.98
CA LEU A 495 29.77 6.49 7.15
C LEU A 495 30.91 7.52 7.24
N ALA A 496 32.16 7.09 7.05
CA ALA A 496 33.32 7.98 7.06
C ALA A 496 33.23 9.05 5.96
N THR A 497 32.77 8.67 4.78
CA THR A 497 32.59 9.56 3.63
C THR A 497 31.50 10.61 3.89
N THR A 498 30.35 10.18 4.41
CA THR A 498 29.24 11.07 4.78
C THR A 498 29.67 12.07 5.86
N VAL A 499 30.35 11.61 6.92
CA VAL A 499 30.85 12.49 7.99
C VAL A 499 31.88 13.49 7.46
N SER A 500 32.77 13.05 6.56
CA SER A 500 33.76 13.94 5.94
C SER A 500 33.10 15.02 5.07
N ALA A 501 32.12 14.64 4.25
CA ALA A 501 31.39 15.59 3.41
C ALA A 501 30.55 16.58 4.25
N ALA A 502 30.09 16.15 5.44
CA ALA A 502 29.30 16.97 6.37
C ALA A 502 30.13 17.99 7.17
N ALA A 503 31.43 18.13 6.91
CA ALA A 503 32.31 19.05 7.62
C ALA A 503 31.71 20.47 7.74
N GLY A 504 31.74 21.03 8.95
CA GLY A 504 31.15 22.34 9.27
C GLY A 504 29.68 22.32 9.67
N ARG A 505 29.05 21.15 9.76
CA ARG A 505 27.66 20.96 10.24
C ARG A 505 27.64 20.33 11.64
N HIS A 506 26.49 20.36 12.29
CA HIS A 506 26.25 19.64 13.54
C HIS A 506 25.97 18.17 13.23
N ILE A 507 26.90 17.29 13.55
CA ILE A 507 26.82 15.86 13.22
C ILE A 507 26.56 15.05 14.50
N THR A 508 25.44 14.33 14.51
CA THR A 508 25.15 13.26 15.48
C THR A 508 25.57 11.94 14.83
N LEU A 509 26.60 11.30 15.37
CA LEU A 509 27.16 10.05 14.86
C LEU A 509 26.73 8.87 15.74
N LEU A 510 26.03 7.90 15.17
CA LEU A 510 25.69 6.63 15.83
C LEU A 510 26.34 5.47 15.09
N SER A 511 27.21 4.70 15.77
CA SER A 511 27.90 3.55 15.17
C SER A 511 28.15 2.43 16.17
N GLY A 512 28.44 1.23 15.68
CA GLY A 512 28.64 0.05 16.52
C GLY A 512 27.43 -0.20 17.40
N ASN A 513 27.67 -0.35 18.71
CA ASN A 513 26.64 -0.59 19.73
C ASN A 513 25.81 0.64 20.09
N GLU A 514 26.21 1.84 19.65
CA GLU A 514 25.48 3.08 19.91
C GLU A 514 24.34 3.30 18.91
N ALA A 515 24.32 2.58 17.79
CA ALA A 515 23.28 2.65 16.77
C ALA A 515 22.01 1.88 17.16
N THR A 516 21.46 2.12 18.36
CA THR A 516 20.26 1.44 18.86
C THR A 516 18.97 2.03 18.27
N VAL A 517 17.89 1.25 18.28
CA VAL A 517 16.55 1.67 17.82
C VAL A 517 16.11 2.94 18.55
N GLU A 518 16.31 2.99 19.86
CA GLU A 518 15.91 4.09 20.72
C GLU A 518 16.66 5.38 20.34
N LYS A 519 18.00 5.34 20.25
CA LYS A 519 18.81 6.52 19.90
C LYS A 519 18.51 7.06 18.51
N VAL A 520 18.28 6.17 17.54
CA VAL A 520 17.88 6.59 16.18
C VAL A 520 16.53 7.32 16.23
N LEU A 521 15.53 6.75 16.91
CA LEU A 521 14.19 7.35 16.99
C LEU A 521 14.13 8.65 17.79
N ASP A 522 15.01 8.81 18.78
CA ASP A 522 15.08 10.03 19.58
C ASP A 522 15.73 11.19 18.81
N HIS A 523 16.72 10.91 17.96
CA HIS A 523 17.41 11.94 17.17
C HIS A 523 16.74 12.28 15.83
N LEU A 524 15.93 11.38 15.24
CA LEU A 524 15.25 11.64 13.96
C LEU A 524 14.42 12.95 13.95
N PRO A 525 13.66 13.32 15.00
CA PRO A 525 12.96 14.60 15.09
C PRO A 525 13.87 15.84 15.18
N GLU A 526 15.13 15.67 15.60
CA GLU A 526 16.03 16.79 15.94
C GLU A 526 16.88 17.26 14.74
N VAL A 527 16.89 16.51 13.64
CA VAL A 527 17.80 16.70 12.50
C VAL A 527 17.06 17.10 11.23
N ASP A 528 17.77 17.75 10.30
CA ASP A 528 17.24 18.13 8.99
C ASP A 528 17.76 17.21 7.86
N CYS A 529 18.79 16.42 8.12
CA CYS A 529 19.30 15.37 7.24
C CYS A 529 19.63 14.10 8.04
N ALA A 530 19.16 12.93 7.59
CA ALA A 530 19.53 11.64 8.16
C ALA A 530 20.14 10.72 7.09
N HIS A 531 21.25 10.07 7.41
CA HIS A 531 21.88 9.04 6.59
C HIS A 531 21.92 7.74 7.39
N LEU A 532 21.23 6.71 6.90
CA LEU A 532 21.07 5.43 7.57
C LEU A 532 21.68 4.31 6.71
N ALA A 533 22.93 3.93 7.01
CA ALA A 533 23.67 2.86 6.34
C ALA A 533 23.63 1.57 7.15
N THR A 534 22.68 0.69 6.86
CA THR A 534 22.43 -0.54 7.63
C THR A 534 21.67 -1.58 6.79
N HIS A 535 21.36 -2.76 7.34
CA HIS A 535 20.46 -3.70 6.65
C HIS A 535 19.02 -3.19 6.68
N GLY A 536 18.39 -3.18 5.51
CA GLY A 536 16.95 -3.05 5.36
C GLY A 536 16.31 -4.41 5.14
N PHE A 537 15.04 -4.54 5.49
CA PHE A 537 14.29 -5.74 5.21
C PHE A 537 12.85 -5.42 4.85
N TYR A 538 12.28 -6.28 4.02
CA TYR A 538 10.85 -6.37 3.77
C TYR A 538 10.44 -7.84 3.85
N VAL A 539 9.31 -8.11 4.50
CA VAL A 539 8.84 -9.46 4.78
C VAL A 539 7.44 -9.69 4.19
N ASP A 540 7.25 -10.82 3.50
CA ASP A 540 5.99 -11.14 2.82
C ASP A 540 4.83 -11.44 3.80
N GLU A 541 3.59 -11.57 3.30
CA GLU A 541 2.40 -11.81 4.14
C GLU A 541 2.45 -13.18 4.86
N GLN A 542 3.29 -14.09 4.37
CA GLN A 542 3.50 -15.42 4.94
C GLN A 542 4.59 -15.42 6.03
N PHE A 543 5.36 -14.33 6.14
CA PHE A 543 6.44 -14.15 7.10
C PHE A 543 5.88 -13.78 8.48
N GLY A 544 5.56 -14.83 9.22
CA GLY A 544 5.29 -14.80 10.65
C GLY A 544 4.85 -16.20 11.09
N SER A 545 5.70 -16.91 11.84
CA SER A 545 5.32 -18.21 12.44
C SER A 545 4.02 -18.10 13.25
N THR A 546 3.84 -16.97 13.94
CA THR A 546 2.66 -16.63 14.74
C THR A 546 1.44 -16.25 13.89
N LEU A 547 1.66 -15.77 12.66
CA LEU A 547 0.60 -15.42 11.69
C LEU A 547 0.00 -16.67 11.00
N LYS A 548 0.79 -17.75 10.86
CA LYS A 548 0.32 -19.08 10.41
C LYS A 548 -0.56 -19.75 11.46
N LEU A 549 -0.31 -19.50 12.75
CA LEU A 549 -1.06 -20.08 13.87
C LEU A 549 -2.48 -19.50 14.05
N ALA A 550 -2.67 -18.22 13.73
CA ALA A 550 -3.99 -17.57 13.71
C ALA A 550 -4.95 -18.17 12.65
N ALA A 551 -4.43 -18.91 11.66
CA ALA A 551 -5.22 -19.67 10.69
C ALA A 551 -5.64 -21.06 11.20
N ILE A 552 -5.09 -21.52 12.33
CA ILE A 552 -5.33 -22.87 12.87
C ILE A 552 -6.46 -22.84 13.93
N ASP A 553 -6.82 -21.66 14.47
CA ASP A 553 -7.92 -21.48 15.44
C ASP A 553 -9.33 -21.45 14.78
N HIS A 554 -9.49 -22.06 13.61
CA HIS A 554 -10.75 -22.11 12.84
C HIS A 554 -11.80 -23.09 13.40
N GLY A 555 -11.72 -23.46 14.69
CA GLY A 555 -12.56 -24.48 15.32
C GLY A 555 -13.85 -23.99 15.98
N SER A 556 -14.15 -22.68 16.08
CA SER A 556 -15.35 -22.21 16.82
C SER A 556 -16.35 -21.42 15.98
N HIS A 557 -17.60 -21.92 15.99
CA HIS A 557 -18.80 -21.40 15.31
C HIS A 557 -19.22 -19.98 15.78
N SER A 558 -18.49 -18.94 15.35
CA SER A 558 -19.03 -17.57 15.31
C SER A 558 -18.42 -16.78 14.15
N LEU A 559 -19.00 -16.99 12.95
CA LEU A 559 -18.42 -16.66 11.65
C LEU A 559 -18.26 -15.16 11.31
N GLU A 560 -18.65 -14.22 12.18
CA GLU A 560 -18.46 -12.78 11.94
C GLU A 560 -17.65 -12.05 13.02
N LYS A 561 -17.74 -12.46 14.29
CA LYS A 561 -17.01 -11.78 15.39
C LYS A 561 -15.55 -12.22 15.51
N ASN A 562 -15.22 -13.47 15.18
CA ASN A 562 -13.86 -14.00 15.31
C ASN A 562 -12.98 -13.76 14.08
N ARG A 563 -13.57 -13.51 12.90
CA ARG A 563 -12.81 -13.10 11.69
C ARG A 563 -12.04 -11.79 11.86
N ASN A 564 -12.43 -10.94 12.82
CA ASN A 564 -11.84 -9.62 13.05
C ASN A 564 -10.74 -9.58 14.12
N ARG A 565 -10.62 -10.59 15.02
CA ARG A 565 -9.70 -10.55 16.18
C ARG A 565 -8.34 -11.21 15.92
N ALA A 566 -8.27 -12.12 14.95
CA ALA A 566 -7.05 -12.84 14.53
C ALA A 566 -6.30 -12.17 13.34
N THR A 567 -6.84 -11.07 12.81
CA THR A 567 -6.51 -10.48 11.48
C THR A 567 -5.82 -9.12 11.55
N VAL A 568 -5.58 -8.59 12.75
CA VAL A 568 -5.10 -7.21 12.94
C VAL A 568 -3.62 -7.03 12.59
N LEU A 569 -2.79 -8.03 12.90
CA LEU A 569 -1.37 -8.06 12.49
C LEU A 569 -1.17 -8.43 11.01
N ARG A 570 -2.13 -9.14 10.40
CA ARG A 570 -2.07 -9.54 8.99
C ARG A 570 -2.08 -8.36 8.02
N ARG A 571 -2.52 -7.17 8.46
CA ARG A 571 -2.97 -6.10 7.55
C ARG A 571 -2.26 -4.77 7.70
N ASN A 572 -1.44 -4.56 8.73
CA ASN A 572 -0.61 -3.36 8.77
C ASN A 572 0.70 -3.63 7.99
N PRO A 573 0.89 -3.06 6.79
CA PRO A 573 2.10 -3.28 6.01
C PRO A 573 3.35 -2.62 6.62
N LEU A 574 3.19 -1.64 7.52
CA LEU A 574 4.30 -0.90 8.13
C LEU A 574 5.11 -1.74 9.14
N VAL A 575 4.54 -2.80 9.71
CA VAL A 575 5.29 -3.73 10.58
C VAL A 575 6.09 -4.77 9.78
N ARG A 576 5.93 -4.79 8.44
CA ARG A 576 6.54 -5.75 7.53
C ARG A 576 7.76 -5.20 6.78
N SER A 577 8.16 -3.96 7.06
CA SER A 577 9.42 -3.39 6.60
C SER A 577 10.15 -2.72 7.74
N GLY A 578 11.47 -2.68 7.68
CA GLY A 578 12.28 -2.13 8.76
C GLY A 578 13.77 -2.12 8.48
N LEU A 579 14.51 -1.64 9.49
CA LEU A 579 15.96 -1.60 9.53
C LEU A 579 16.45 -2.49 10.68
N ALA A 580 17.52 -3.25 10.43
CA ALA A 580 18.29 -3.87 11.50
C ALA A 580 19.23 -2.82 12.09
N LEU A 581 19.34 -2.78 13.41
CA LEU A 581 20.14 -1.83 14.18
C LEU A 581 20.96 -2.58 15.24
N ALA A 582 21.62 -1.85 16.14
CA ALA A 582 22.49 -2.46 17.14
C ALA A 582 21.71 -3.50 17.98
N GLY A 583 22.27 -4.70 18.09
CA GLY A 583 21.62 -5.82 18.78
C GLY A 583 20.49 -6.52 18.01
N ALA A 584 20.38 -6.36 16.68
CA ALA A 584 19.36 -7.05 15.88
C ALA A 584 19.44 -8.59 15.92
N ASN A 585 20.62 -9.15 16.17
CA ASN A 585 20.83 -10.59 16.37
C ASN A 585 20.58 -11.03 17.83
N GLN A 586 20.37 -10.09 18.75
CA GLN A 586 20.15 -10.39 20.16
C GLN A 586 18.66 -10.44 20.47
N LEU A 587 18.28 -11.47 21.24
CA LEU A 587 16.95 -11.57 21.84
C LEU A 587 17.01 -10.95 23.23
N GLY A 588 15.93 -10.29 23.66
CA GLY A 588 15.83 -9.91 25.08
C GLY A 588 15.95 -11.15 25.99
N GLY A 589 16.39 -10.97 27.25
CA GLY A 589 16.56 -12.11 28.17
C GLY A 589 15.26 -12.90 28.40
N ALA A 590 15.28 -14.23 28.49
CA ALA A 590 14.07 -15.08 28.58
C ALA A 590 13.15 -14.74 29.78
N ASP A 591 11.85 -15.01 29.66
CA ASP A 591 10.95 -15.09 30.82
C ASP A 591 11.06 -16.47 31.52
N GLU A 592 10.45 -16.60 32.71
CA GLU A 592 10.50 -17.82 33.56
C GLU A 592 9.97 -19.10 32.86
N LEU A 593 9.29 -18.95 31.72
CA LEU A 593 8.71 -20.03 30.91
C LEU A 593 9.58 -20.40 29.69
N GLY A 594 10.73 -19.73 29.50
CA GLY A 594 11.65 -19.98 28.39
C GLY A 594 11.08 -19.56 27.03
N VAL A 595 10.19 -18.55 27.00
CA VAL A 595 9.73 -17.92 25.74
C VAL A 595 10.82 -16.94 25.28
N PRO A 596 11.33 -17.04 24.03
CA PRO A 596 12.31 -16.08 23.52
C PRO A 596 11.72 -14.67 23.54
N ARG A 597 12.39 -13.69 24.17
CA ARG A 597 11.92 -12.30 24.08
C ARG A 597 12.28 -11.70 22.73
N GLU A 598 11.47 -10.72 22.37
CA GLU A 598 11.54 -9.87 21.18
C GLU A 598 12.96 -9.44 20.79
N PRO A 599 13.28 -9.35 19.49
CA PRO A 599 14.58 -8.83 19.05
C PRO A 599 14.69 -7.35 19.42
N VAL A 600 15.84 -6.96 19.98
CA VAL A 600 16.04 -5.62 20.56
C VAL A 600 16.40 -4.59 19.48
N GLY A 601 17.18 -4.99 18.48
CA GLY A 601 17.69 -4.12 17.42
C GLY A 601 16.85 -4.05 16.14
N ILE A 602 15.53 -4.27 16.19
CA ILE A 602 14.66 -4.16 15.01
C ILE A 602 13.84 -2.87 15.08
N LEU A 603 14.03 -2.00 14.07
CA LEU A 603 13.26 -0.77 13.85
C LEU A 603 12.27 -1.00 12.72
N THR A 604 10.97 -0.88 12.96
CA THR A 604 9.95 -1.08 11.92
C THR A 604 9.48 0.24 11.30
N ALA A 605 8.89 0.19 10.11
CA ALA A 605 8.29 1.36 9.49
C ALA A 605 7.13 1.91 10.34
N ASP A 606 6.45 1.06 11.12
CA ASP A 606 5.44 1.48 12.11
C ASP A 606 6.06 2.36 13.22
N ASP A 607 7.26 2.03 13.70
CA ASP A 607 7.96 2.84 14.70
C ASP A 607 8.29 4.24 14.16
N ILE A 608 8.70 4.33 12.89
CA ILE A 608 9.03 5.59 12.21
C ILE A 608 7.78 6.42 11.98
N ALA A 609 6.70 5.82 11.48
CA ALA A 609 5.44 6.50 11.19
C ALA A 609 4.81 7.19 12.41
N THR A 610 5.19 6.78 13.63
CA THR A 610 4.73 7.40 14.89
C THR A 610 5.55 8.61 15.34
N ARG A 611 6.60 8.99 14.62
CA ARG A 611 7.47 10.13 14.96
C ARG A 611 7.00 11.42 14.30
N ASN A 612 7.32 12.56 14.91
CA ASN A 612 7.21 13.86 14.25
C ASN A 612 8.59 14.20 13.66
N CYS A 613 8.69 14.14 12.34
CA CYS A 613 9.89 14.41 11.56
C CYS A 613 9.63 15.54 10.54
N GLU A 614 8.79 16.53 10.85
CA GLU A 614 8.47 17.64 9.93
C GLU A 614 9.68 18.53 9.58
N ASP A 615 10.67 18.58 10.49
CA ASP A 615 11.95 19.25 10.27
C ASP A 615 12.91 18.46 9.36
N LEU A 616 12.64 17.17 9.13
CA LEU A 616 13.51 16.26 8.39
C LEU A 616 13.36 16.50 6.88
N LYS A 617 14.29 17.26 6.30
CA LYS A 617 14.26 17.63 4.89
C LYS A 617 14.72 16.49 3.97
N LEU A 618 15.64 15.64 4.43
CA LEU A 618 16.19 14.53 3.66
C LEU A 618 16.51 13.32 4.55
N VAL A 619 16.08 12.14 4.12
CA VAL A 619 16.53 10.85 4.64
C VAL A 619 17.17 10.04 3.53
N VAL A 620 18.37 9.51 3.74
CA VAL A 620 19.04 8.58 2.84
C VAL A 620 19.06 7.21 3.50
N LEU A 621 18.31 6.27 2.91
CA LEU A 621 18.25 4.87 3.31
C LEU A 621 19.24 4.07 2.46
N SER A 622 20.49 4.01 2.91
CA SER A 622 21.50 3.13 2.33
C SER A 622 21.35 1.73 2.93
N ALA A 623 20.22 1.12 2.59
CA ALA A 623 19.77 -0.14 3.12
C ALA A 623 19.00 -0.88 2.02
N CYS A 624 19.28 -2.17 1.86
CA CYS A 624 18.71 -3.00 0.79
C CYS A 624 17.18 -3.01 0.85
N GLU A 625 16.52 -2.97 -0.31
CA GLU A 625 15.07 -3.17 -0.47
C GLU A 625 14.19 -2.16 0.30
N THR A 626 14.75 -1.00 0.67
CA THR A 626 14.01 0.02 1.45
C THR A 626 13.00 0.81 0.63
N GLY A 627 13.09 0.75 -0.71
CA GLY A 627 12.07 1.25 -1.63
C GLY A 627 10.95 0.24 -1.95
N LEU A 628 11.08 -1.02 -1.49
CA LEU A 628 10.08 -2.07 -1.70
C LEU A 628 9.11 -2.15 -0.50
N GLY A 629 7.84 -2.44 -0.77
CA GLY A 629 6.79 -2.53 0.25
C GLY A 629 5.59 -3.33 -0.27
N ASP A 630 4.61 -3.59 0.60
CA ASP A 630 3.35 -4.20 0.14
C ASP A 630 2.73 -3.29 -0.92
N VAL A 631 2.50 -3.85 -2.10
CA VAL A 631 1.64 -3.22 -3.09
C VAL A 631 0.21 -3.43 -2.63
N ALA A 632 -0.26 -2.52 -1.79
CA ALA A 632 -1.69 -2.31 -1.67
C ALA A 632 -2.10 -1.62 -2.97
N ASN A 633 -2.78 -2.34 -3.86
CA ASN A 633 -3.35 -1.81 -5.10
C ASN A 633 -3.84 -0.36 -4.86
N ALA A 634 -3.54 0.61 -5.73
CA ALA A 634 -3.95 2.02 -5.59
C ALA A 634 -3.51 2.81 -4.32
N ASP A 635 -2.81 2.25 -3.34
CA ASP A 635 -2.25 2.96 -2.18
C ASP A 635 -0.71 3.09 -2.23
N GLY A 636 -0.08 2.61 -3.32
CA GLY A 636 1.36 2.64 -3.54
C GLY A 636 2.11 1.59 -2.71
N THR A 637 3.43 1.71 -2.62
CA THR A 637 4.25 0.89 -1.73
C THR A 637 4.14 1.40 -0.29
N LEU A 638 3.56 0.58 0.60
CA LEU A 638 3.48 0.89 2.03
C LEU A 638 4.69 0.29 2.78
N GLY A 639 5.87 0.83 2.48
CA GLY A 639 7.16 0.45 3.09
C GLY A 639 7.80 1.56 3.93
N LEU A 640 9.11 1.47 4.16
CA LEU A 640 9.88 2.46 4.92
C LEU A 640 9.77 3.88 4.34
N GLN A 641 9.82 4.01 3.01
CA GLN A 641 9.64 5.30 2.33
C GLN A 641 8.31 5.98 2.68
N ALA A 642 7.21 5.23 2.67
CA ALA A 642 5.90 5.75 3.05
C ALA A 642 5.87 6.17 4.53
N ALA A 643 6.47 5.39 5.42
CA ALA A 643 6.54 5.71 6.85
C ALA A 643 7.27 7.02 7.15
N PHE A 644 8.39 7.30 6.48
CA PHE A 644 9.10 8.57 6.63
C PHE A 644 8.26 9.76 6.16
N HIS A 645 7.55 9.63 5.03
CA HIS A 645 6.63 10.67 4.57
C HIS A 645 5.43 10.86 5.51
N MET A 646 4.89 9.78 6.07
CA MET A 646 3.84 9.83 7.09
C MET A 646 4.32 10.53 8.37
N ALA A 647 5.59 10.36 8.74
CA ALA A 647 6.23 11.05 9.85
C ALA A 647 6.55 12.53 9.53
N GLY A 648 6.43 12.97 8.28
CA GLY A 648 6.64 14.37 7.86
C GLY A 648 7.93 14.62 7.09
N ALA A 649 8.75 13.61 6.82
CA ALA A 649 9.99 13.79 6.07
C ALA A 649 9.72 14.25 4.62
N ARG A 650 10.48 15.24 4.15
CA ARG A 650 10.25 15.84 2.82
C ARG A 650 10.74 14.95 1.69
N ASN A 651 12.01 14.57 1.74
CA ASN A 651 12.65 13.73 0.74
C ASN A 651 13.18 12.44 1.37
N VAL A 652 13.00 11.32 0.68
CA VAL A 652 13.55 10.02 1.07
C VAL A 652 14.28 9.44 -0.14
N ILE A 653 15.58 9.20 -0.03
CA ILE A 653 16.34 8.41 -1.00
C ILE A 653 16.37 6.98 -0.50
N ALA A 654 15.96 6.03 -1.32
CA ALA A 654 15.91 4.62 -0.97
C ALA A 654 16.48 3.75 -2.10
N SER A 655 16.95 2.55 -1.75
CA SER A 655 17.41 1.57 -2.73
C SER A 655 16.29 0.63 -3.18
N LEU A 656 16.22 0.37 -4.49
CA LEU A 656 15.28 -0.58 -5.08
C LEU A 656 15.72 -2.05 -4.90
N TRP A 657 17.03 -2.29 -4.78
CA TRP A 657 17.62 -3.63 -4.60
C TRP A 657 18.96 -3.55 -3.87
N LYS A 658 19.56 -4.70 -3.55
CA LYS A 658 20.86 -4.80 -2.90
C LYS A 658 22.00 -4.33 -3.82
N ILE A 659 22.77 -3.37 -3.36
CA ILE A 659 23.85 -2.72 -4.13
C ILE A 659 25.21 -3.27 -3.67
N ASP A 660 26.19 -3.17 -4.56
CA ASP A 660 27.60 -3.32 -4.23
C ASP A 660 28.09 -2.17 -3.33
N ASP A 661 28.92 -2.50 -2.35
CA ASP A 661 29.41 -1.58 -1.31
C ASP A 661 30.28 -0.44 -1.90
N GLU A 662 31.07 -0.72 -2.94
CA GLU A 662 32.00 0.24 -3.55
C GLU A 662 31.24 1.27 -4.40
N ALA A 663 30.32 0.81 -5.25
CA ALA A 663 29.49 1.68 -6.06
C ALA A 663 28.62 2.63 -5.21
N THR A 664 28.08 2.12 -4.10
CA THR A 664 27.27 2.92 -3.17
C THR A 664 28.08 4.04 -2.54
N ALA A 665 29.29 3.71 -2.04
CA ALA A 665 30.16 4.69 -1.42
C ALA A 665 30.56 5.82 -2.40
N GLU A 666 30.87 5.48 -3.66
CA GLU A 666 31.20 6.48 -4.68
C GLU A 666 30.02 7.41 -5.00
N ILE A 667 28.84 6.85 -5.26
CA ILE A 667 27.64 7.63 -5.59
C ILE A 667 27.26 8.55 -4.43
N MET A 668 27.31 8.05 -3.19
CA MET A 668 27.01 8.85 -2.01
C MET A 668 28.06 9.94 -1.76
N ALA A 669 29.34 9.68 -2.04
CA ALA A 669 30.39 10.70 -1.97
C ALA A 669 30.09 11.87 -2.91
N ASP A 670 29.79 11.57 -4.18
CA ASP A 670 29.47 12.59 -5.17
C ASP A 670 28.14 13.29 -4.85
N PHE A 671 27.13 12.54 -4.38
CA PHE A 671 25.84 13.09 -3.93
C PHE A 671 26.02 14.14 -2.83
N TYR A 672 26.71 13.81 -1.73
CA TYR A 672 26.89 14.73 -0.62
C TYR A 672 27.78 15.92 -0.99
N ARG A 673 28.80 15.71 -1.84
CA ARG A 673 29.61 16.81 -2.39
C ARG A 673 28.73 17.80 -3.15
N LEU A 674 27.89 17.30 -4.06
CA LEU A 674 26.95 18.11 -4.85
C LEU A 674 25.90 18.82 -3.96
N LEU A 675 25.32 18.09 -3.01
CA LEU A 675 24.29 18.61 -2.09
C LEU A 675 24.84 19.72 -1.19
N TRP A 676 26.01 19.50 -0.58
CA TRP A 676 26.50 20.35 0.50
C TRP A 676 27.53 21.39 0.09
N GLN A 677 28.33 21.14 -0.96
CA GLN A 677 29.38 22.05 -1.42
C GLN A 677 28.93 22.87 -2.64
N GLU A 678 28.16 22.26 -3.54
CA GLU A 678 27.57 22.97 -4.71
C GLU A 678 26.14 23.47 -4.47
N ASN A 679 25.56 23.20 -3.28
CA ASN A 679 24.22 23.64 -2.87
C ASN A 679 23.11 23.22 -3.85
N ARG A 680 23.30 22.08 -4.53
CA ARG A 680 22.30 21.45 -5.39
C ARG A 680 21.10 21.00 -4.57
N THR A 681 19.93 20.90 -5.20
CA THR A 681 18.79 20.23 -4.57
C THR A 681 19.05 18.72 -4.44
N PRO A 682 18.35 18.00 -3.53
CA PRO A 682 18.50 16.54 -3.40
C PRO A 682 18.31 15.79 -4.74
N LEU A 683 17.33 16.20 -5.55
CA LEU A 683 17.06 15.54 -6.83
C LEU A 683 18.16 15.80 -7.87
N GLU A 684 18.64 17.04 -7.97
CA GLU A 684 19.74 17.39 -8.87
C GLU A 684 21.05 16.69 -8.46
N ALA A 685 21.33 16.66 -7.15
CA ALA A 685 22.53 16.03 -6.61
C ALA A 685 22.53 14.51 -6.89
N LEU A 686 21.41 13.82 -6.68
CA LEU A 686 21.32 12.38 -6.93
C LEU A 686 21.48 12.08 -8.43
N ARG A 687 20.77 12.82 -9.27
CA ARG A 687 20.86 12.67 -10.73
C ARG A 687 22.29 12.86 -11.23
N GLU A 688 22.96 13.94 -10.83
CA GLU A 688 24.31 14.22 -11.33
C GLU A 688 25.35 13.25 -10.78
N ALA A 689 25.19 12.75 -9.54
CA ALA A 689 26.02 11.67 -9.01
C ALA A 689 25.89 10.38 -9.84
N GLN A 690 24.65 9.97 -10.15
CA GLN A 690 24.36 8.81 -11.01
C GLN A 690 24.92 8.99 -12.43
N LEU A 691 24.75 10.17 -13.03
CA LEU A 691 25.29 10.47 -14.35
C LEU A 691 26.83 10.51 -14.36
N THR A 692 27.44 11.03 -13.30
CA THR A 692 28.91 11.03 -13.14
C THR A 692 29.44 9.61 -13.10
N PHE A 693 28.82 8.73 -12.32
CA PHE A 693 29.18 7.31 -12.26
C PHE A 693 28.98 6.63 -13.63
N LEU A 694 27.83 6.83 -14.28
CA LEU A 694 27.53 6.29 -15.62
C LEU A 694 28.57 6.73 -16.66
N ARG A 695 29.00 8.00 -16.66
CA ARG A 695 30.01 8.51 -17.61
C ARG A 695 31.38 7.86 -17.39
N ARG A 696 31.76 7.52 -16.15
CA ARG A 696 33.00 6.79 -15.85
C ARG A 696 32.98 5.35 -16.37
N LEU A 697 31.81 4.72 -16.39
CA LEU A 697 31.64 3.35 -16.91
C LEU A 697 31.66 3.27 -18.45
N LYS A 698 31.33 4.35 -19.16
CA LYS A 698 31.37 4.39 -20.63
C LYS A 698 32.84 4.38 -21.10
N PRO A 699 33.32 3.38 -21.88
CA PRO A 699 34.66 3.41 -22.42
C PRO A 699 34.82 4.63 -23.33
N THR A 700 35.80 5.48 -23.03
CA THR A 700 36.12 6.68 -23.82
C THR A 700 36.53 6.27 -25.23
N GLN A 701 35.65 6.52 -26.21
CA GLN A 701 36.09 6.61 -27.60
C GLN A 701 36.68 8.01 -27.83
N THR A 702 37.85 8.01 -28.46
CA THR A 702 38.66 9.15 -28.94
C THR A 702 39.50 9.86 -27.87
N GLY A 703 40.82 9.74 -28.03
CA GLY A 703 41.81 10.34 -27.15
C GLY A 703 42.01 11.82 -27.41
N ASP A 704 42.38 12.54 -26.35
CA ASP A 704 43.71 13.11 -26.26
C ASP A 704 44.08 13.32 -24.78
N SER A 705 45.37 13.18 -24.49
CA SER A 705 45.97 13.12 -23.15
C SER A 705 45.78 14.35 -22.24
N ARG A 706 45.60 14.13 -20.91
CA ARG A 706 46.34 14.78 -19.76
C ARG A 706 45.78 14.42 -18.34
N GLY A 707 46.28 13.31 -17.78
CA GLY A 707 46.60 13.05 -16.34
C GLY A 707 45.48 12.76 -15.30
N PRO A 708 45.81 12.16 -14.11
CA PRO A 708 46.88 11.22 -13.79
C PRO A 708 46.41 9.75 -13.80
N ASP A 709 47.39 8.86 -13.88
CA ASP A 709 47.31 7.41 -14.05
C ASP A 709 46.64 6.69 -12.86
N LEU A 710 45.51 6.01 -13.12
CA LEU A 710 44.88 5.01 -12.24
C LEU A 710 44.98 3.64 -12.91
N SER A 711 46.20 3.11 -12.98
CA SER A 711 46.49 1.80 -13.54
C SER A 711 46.08 0.64 -12.62
N THR A 712 44.80 0.53 -12.24
CA THR A 712 44.19 -0.72 -11.73
C THR A 712 42.66 -0.67 -11.87
N VAL A 713 42.16 -0.63 -13.09
CA VAL A 713 40.79 -1.11 -13.38
C VAL A 713 40.89 -2.09 -14.54
N VAL A 714 40.54 -3.34 -14.27
CA VAL A 714 40.50 -4.41 -15.29
C VAL A 714 39.39 -4.04 -16.29
N PRO A 715 39.70 -3.86 -17.59
CA PRO A 715 38.67 -3.58 -18.57
C PRO A 715 37.83 -4.85 -18.80
N LEU A 716 36.53 -4.78 -18.52
CA LEU A 716 35.57 -5.78 -18.97
C LEU A 716 35.50 -5.73 -20.50
N LYS A 717 35.92 -6.81 -21.15
CA LYS A 717 35.98 -6.94 -22.62
C LYS A 717 34.58 -6.76 -23.23
N SER A 718 34.41 -5.71 -24.04
CA SER A 718 33.22 -5.43 -24.82
C SER A 718 33.21 -6.20 -26.14
N ASN A 719 32.07 -6.81 -26.49
CA ASN A 719 31.62 -6.93 -27.87
C ASN A 719 30.08 -6.94 -27.92
N ASN A 720 29.53 -6.17 -28.87
CA ASN A 720 28.13 -5.81 -29.15
C ASN A 720 27.54 -4.61 -28.38
N ALA A 721 27.33 -3.50 -29.11
CA ALA A 721 27.10 -2.15 -28.62
C ALA A 721 25.70 -1.56 -28.89
N ALA A 722 24.71 -2.35 -29.32
CA ALA A 722 23.40 -1.80 -29.73
C ALA A 722 22.29 -1.88 -28.67
N THR A 723 22.48 -2.61 -27.55
CA THR A 723 21.39 -2.90 -26.59
C THR A 723 21.81 -2.85 -25.12
N ARG A 724 22.97 -2.29 -24.79
CA ARG A 724 23.49 -2.30 -23.42
C ARG A 724 23.25 -0.98 -22.70
N THR A 725 22.80 -1.06 -21.45
CA THR A 725 22.91 0.01 -20.45
C THR A 725 24.03 -0.36 -19.46
N PRO A 726 25.32 -0.04 -19.75
CA PRO A 726 26.44 -0.60 -18.99
C PRO A 726 26.34 -0.26 -17.50
N GLY A 727 26.35 -1.30 -16.65
CA GLY A 727 26.42 -1.16 -15.20
C GLY A 727 25.23 -0.47 -14.53
N ALA A 728 24.06 -0.39 -15.19
CA ALA A 728 22.85 0.23 -14.63
C ALA A 728 22.43 -0.32 -13.26
N TYR A 729 22.69 -1.61 -13.01
CA TYR A 729 22.48 -2.21 -11.69
C TYR A 729 23.19 -1.48 -10.54
N HIS A 730 24.37 -0.90 -10.80
CA HIS A 730 25.20 -0.27 -9.77
C HIS A 730 24.79 1.16 -9.46
N TRP A 731 24.22 1.91 -10.42
CA TRP A 731 23.87 3.31 -10.22
C TRP A 731 22.39 3.62 -10.18
N ALA A 732 21.54 2.81 -10.82
CA ALA A 732 20.11 3.07 -10.93
C ALA A 732 19.29 2.55 -9.74
N SER A 733 19.97 2.00 -8.73
CA SER A 733 19.38 1.43 -7.53
C SER A 733 18.76 2.48 -6.62
N PHE A 734 19.32 3.69 -6.56
CA PHE A 734 18.80 4.78 -5.74
C PHE A 734 17.72 5.58 -6.47
N VAL A 735 16.57 5.71 -5.81
CA VAL A 735 15.48 6.58 -6.24
C VAL A 735 15.20 7.62 -5.16
N LEU A 736 14.91 8.84 -5.59
CA LEU A 736 14.42 9.89 -4.70
C LEU A 736 12.90 9.86 -4.66
N SER A 737 12.36 9.94 -3.45
CA SER A 737 10.94 10.13 -3.18
C SER A 737 10.67 11.44 -2.50
N GLY A 738 9.72 12.21 -3.05
CA GLY A 738 9.38 13.53 -2.57
C GLY A 738 9.51 14.61 -3.65
N PRO A 739 9.52 15.89 -3.25
CA PRO A 739 9.48 17.02 -4.17
C PRO A 739 10.81 17.26 -4.88
N GLY A 740 11.92 16.87 -4.25
CA GLY A 740 13.26 16.94 -4.81
C GLY A 740 13.98 18.27 -4.64
N PHE A 741 13.36 19.30 -4.03
CA PHE A 741 13.88 20.66 -3.87
C PHE A 741 13.84 21.17 -2.42
#